data_AF-A0A1Y1Q355-F1
#
_entry.id   AF-A0A1Y1Q355-F1
#
_cell.length_a   1.000
_cell.length_b   1.000
_cell.length_c   1.000
_cell.angle_alpha   90.00
_cell.angle_beta   90.00
_cell.angle_gamma   90.00
#
_symmetry.space_group_name_H-M   'P 1'
#
loop_
_entity.id
_entity.type
_entity.pdbx_description
1 polymer ?
#
loop_
_entity_poly.entity_id
_entity_poly.type
_entity_poly.pdbx_seq_one_letter_code
_entity_poly.pdbx_strand_id
1 'polypeptide(L)'
;MINQRFIHTNDYLFENRLQVVQTQFQALPNREQLLEALQTWWKTAMAASPQHTEYHEITTWLNQQLPAESKPSAYVKEISLPGDFLYAIDNFGTNTNHLNEMVMDVAWYALGTAIGQSLARQPVEINSLMVAWSLTEIPEMGRYALRLELLSTLPEQRNTWLTEISQACQKELSYENLLSRFHKMDQELVKTQFTDWEKTTELSKIWEYSWDSLPFYSPLVEILDLVRLLEETRYLTLLDSFTYPLLVYRVLMTHRRDCDTILSLLKGAAIVLDNDSHWNKRVVALLLTEIVVSHARGLIEAVEYQLRRTSEGESNSNTFQQLRETEIPNWFNEAFGVLLARTDGLVIGVAWLIELVERYQRELWRKRGEVEWSLTATAIESLSKGLADKDYSLTETSPETAKKGLSVWLAAIFIAQKNPNLQTEAQENLWQWFEKLLIDKDQNRDQNIENHFYSDSETLTNRWIPCQPANLLAHLNRPVEKWQQAWERLQEQRRRAMHYHSTKDRSVLAPSQFLIQTGICVLDWLLERQEYPVAGDLWEVLYRALRETWLTQTMDIYNVWPRLISFLFAREPLIFKGQMRDQNIYITELLPRHLEPLWGDTELVERVQENLKSNGLSPEDLGHIIPNYLPELLQPVC
;
A
#
# COMPACT_ATOMS: atom_id res chain seq x y z
N MET A 1 -14.52 -9.66 15.31
CA MET A 1 -15.04 -9.17 16.60
C MET A 1 -14.53 -7.77 16.96
N ILE A 2 -13.30 -7.39 16.63
CA ILE A 2 -12.80 -6.00 16.74
C ILE A 2 -13.08 -5.21 15.43
N ASN A 3 -13.15 -5.86 14.27
CA ASN A 3 -13.63 -5.28 13.01
C ASN A 3 -15.10 -4.81 13.18
N GLN A 4 -15.86 -5.57 13.97
CA GLN A 4 -17.21 -5.22 14.46
C GLN A 4 -17.25 -4.15 15.58
N ARG A 5 -16.12 -3.68 16.11
CA ARG A 5 -16.05 -2.64 17.16
C ARG A 5 -15.42 -1.33 16.68
N PHE A 6 -14.53 -1.36 15.68
CA PHE A 6 -13.71 -0.20 15.29
C PHE A 6 -14.20 0.54 14.04
N ILE A 7 -14.59 -0.17 12.98
CA ILE A 7 -15.42 0.42 11.92
C ILE A 7 -16.74 0.86 12.53
N HIS A 8 -17.29 0.03 13.42
CA HIS A 8 -18.38 0.42 14.30
C HIS A 8 -18.01 1.56 15.28
N THR A 9 -16.77 1.93 15.65
CA THR A 9 -16.70 3.12 16.53
C THR A 9 -17.08 4.38 15.77
N ASN A 10 -16.76 4.55 14.49
CA ASN A 10 -17.32 5.65 13.72
C ASN A 10 -18.71 5.31 13.15
N ASP A 11 -18.93 4.10 12.64
CA ASP A 11 -20.21 3.71 12.05
C ASP A 11 -21.26 3.35 13.11
N TYR A 12 -20.94 2.78 14.27
CA TYR A 12 -21.81 2.66 15.46
C TYR A 12 -21.89 3.94 16.29
N LEU A 13 -20.88 4.82 16.34
CA LEU A 13 -21.16 6.19 16.82
C LEU A 13 -22.12 6.88 15.85
N PHE A 14 -21.94 6.72 14.53
CA PHE A 14 -22.84 7.24 13.52
C PHE A 14 -24.23 6.59 13.61
N GLU A 15 -24.36 5.27 13.74
CA GLU A 15 -25.63 4.54 13.81
C GLU A 15 -26.34 4.79 15.13
N ASN A 16 -25.64 4.90 16.27
CA ASN A 16 -26.27 5.35 17.52
C ASN A 16 -26.70 6.81 17.42
N ARG A 17 -25.83 7.68 16.89
CA ARG A 17 -26.15 9.10 16.67
C ARG A 17 -27.32 9.22 15.72
N LEU A 18 -27.37 8.41 14.67
CA LEU A 18 -28.45 8.31 13.70
C LEU A 18 -29.73 7.81 14.36
N GLN A 19 -29.68 6.76 15.19
CA GLN A 19 -30.84 6.26 15.93
C GLN A 19 -31.37 7.34 16.88
N VAL A 20 -30.49 8.09 17.54
CA VAL A 20 -30.87 9.24 18.38
C VAL A 20 -31.49 10.34 17.53
N VAL A 21 -30.87 10.70 16.41
CA VAL A 21 -31.35 11.72 15.46
C VAL A 21 -32.71 11.33 14.89
N GLN A 22 -32.88 10.09 14.46
CA GLN A 22 -34.16 9.53 13.99
C GLN A 22 -35.20 9.58 15.09
N THR A 23 -34.89 9.15 16.32
CA THR A 23 -35.82 9.19 17.45
C THR A 23 -36.25 10.62 17.76
N GLN A 24 -35.31 11.57 17.78
CA GLN A 24 -35.59 12.98 18.03
C GLN A 24 -36.41 13.60 16.90
N PHE A 25 -36.09 13.31 15.64
CA PHE A 25 -36.85 13.73 14.48
C PHE A 25 -38.29 13.18 14.49
N GLN A 26 -38.46 11.91 14.85
CA GLN A 26 -39.77 11.27 14.99
C GLN A 26 -40.60 11.88 16.12
N ALA A 27 -39.94 12.41 17.17
CA ALA A 27 -40.58 13.08 18.30
C ALA A 27 -40.88 14.57 18.07
N LEU A 28 -40.51 15.15 16.92
CA LEU A 28 -40.80 16.57 16.64
C LEU A 28 -42.32 16.80 16.53
N PRO A 29 -42.86 17.83 17.22
CA PRO A 29 -44.26 18.21 17.03
C PRO A 29 -44.48 18.69 15.59
N ASN A 30 -45.63 18.35 15.01
CA ASN A 30 -46.02 18.77 13.66
C ASN A 30 -45.03 18.37 12.55
N ARG A 31 -44.29 17.26 12.71
CA ARG A 31 -43.30 16.76 11.74
C ARG A 31 -43.81 16.75 10.29
N GLU A 32 -45.02 16.26 10.06
CA GLU A 32 -45.58 16.18 8.70
C GLU A 32 -45.76 17.57 8.08
N GLN A 33 -46.20 18.56 8.86
CA GLN A 33 -46.30 19.95 8.40
C GLN A 33 -44.92 20.54 8.13
N LEU A 34 -43.92 20.19 8.93
CA LEU A 34 -42.52 20.59 8.72
C LEU A 34 -41.98 20.02 7.41
N LEU A 35 -42.20 18.73 7.16
CA LEU A 35 -41.80 18.08 5.89
C LEU A 35 -42.51 18.73 4.70
N GLU A 36 -43.80 19.01 4.78
CA GLU A 36 -44.55 19.69 3.72
C GLU A 36 -44.04 21.11 3.44
N ALA A 37 -43.73 21.87 4.50
CA ALA A 37 -43.16 23.20 4.40
C ALA A 37 -41.76 23.17 3.76
N LEU A 38 -40.88 22.25 4.17
CA LEU A 38 -39.55 22.08 3.59
C LEU A 38 -39.60 21.57 2.14
N GLN A 39 -40.55 20.69 1.80
CA GLN A 39 -40.81 20.26 0.43
C GLN A 39 -41.24 21.44 -0.46
N THR A 40 -42.10 22.31 0.07
CA THR A 40 -42.57 23.52 -0.62
C THR A 40 -41.42 24.49 -0.84
N TRP A 41 -40.61 24.73 0.20
CA TRP A 41 -39.39 25.53 0.10
C TRP A 41 -38.45 24.98 -0.98
N TRP A 42 -38.17 23.67 -0.96
CA TRP A 42 -37.29 23.03 -1.95
C TRP A 42 -37.78 23.25 -3.38
N LYS A 43 -39.07 23.07 -3.63
CA LYS A 43 -39.67 23.32 -4.95
C LYS A 43 -39.51 24.77 -5.40
N THR A 44 -39.76 25.72 -4.50
CA THR A 44 -39.59 27.15 -4.80
C THR A 44 -38.12 27.50 -5.06
N ALA A 45 -37.19 26.95 -4.26
CA ALA A 45 -35.76 27.14 -4.43
C ALA A 45 -35.28 26.61 -5.78
N MET A 46 -35.70 25.39 -6.17
CA MET A 46 -35.35 24.80 -7.46
C MET A 46 -35.94 25.56 -8.65
N ALA A 47 -37.17 26.08 -8.53
CA ALA A 47 -37.77 26.92 -9.57
C ALA A 47 -37.04 28.27 -9.76
N ALA A 48 -36.42 28.78 -8.69
CA ALA A 48 -35.67 30.03 -8.69
C ALA A 48 -34.17 29.85 -8.98
N SER A 49 -33.67 28.61 -8.98
CA SER A 49 -32.25 28.32 -9.05
C SER A 49 -31.68 28.58 -10.45
N PRO A 50 -30.53 29.26 -10.56
CA PRO A 50 -29.73 29.25 -11.79
C PRO A 50 -29.18 27.83 -12.04
N GLN A 51 -28.68 27.54 -13.24
CA GLN A 51 -28.11 26.24 -13.64
C GLN A 51 -26.80 25.86 -12.91
N HIS A 52 -26.67 26.19 -11.61
CA HIS A 52 -25.50 25.91 -10.78
C HIS A 52 -25.42 24.42 -10.45
N THR A 53 -24.24 23.83 -10.65
CA THR A 53 -23.97 22.41 -10.32
C THR A 53 -22.90 22.25 -9.26
N GLU A 54 -22.30 23.35 -8.78
CA GLU A 54 -21.19 23.31 -7.82
C GLU A 54 -21.65 23.75 -6.42
N TYR A 55 -21.31 22.96 -5.40
CA TYR A 55 -21.72 23.15 -4.01
C TYR A 55 -21.57 24.60 -3.53
N HIS A 56 -20.38 25.18 -3.71
CA HIS A 56 -20.06 26.51 -3.20
C HIS A 56 -20.89 27.62 -3.87
N GLU A 57 -21.21 27.47 -5.16
CA GLU A 57 -22.09 28.39 -5.89
C GLU A 57 -23.52 28.29 -5.36
N ILE A 58 -24.03 27.06 -5.17
CA ILE A 58 -25.37 26.80 -4.65
C ILE A 58 -25.50 27.35 -3.24
N THR A 59 -24.54 27.10 -2.34
CA THR A 59 -24.59 27.63 -0.97
C THR A 59 -24.43 29.14 -0.90
N THR A 60 -23.57 29.71 -1.75
CA THR A 60 -23.41 31.17 -1.83
C THR A 60 -24.71 31.81 -2.29
N TRP A 61 -25.35 31.23 -3.32
CA TRP A 61 -26.63 31.69 -3.83
C TRP A 61 -27.73 31.57 -2.76
N LEU A 62 -27.88 30.40 -2.12
CA LEU A 62 -28.88 30.19 -1.07
C LEU A 62 -28.71 31.14 0.13
N ASN A 63 -27.46 31.41 0.54
CA ASN A 63 -27.20 32.24 1.71
C ASN A 63 -27.26 33.74 1.42
N GLN A 64 -26.81 34.18 0.24
CA GLN A 64 -26.64 35.62 -0.07
C GLN A 64 -27.70 36.18 -1.02
N GLN A 65 -28.21 35.36 -1.94
CA GLN A 65 -29.04 35.81 -3.05
C GLN A 65 -30.51 35.39 -2.90
N LEU A 66 -30.80 34.38 -2.06
CA LEU A 66 -32.17 33.98 -1.77
C LEU A 66 -32.86 35.03 -0.89
N PRO A 67 -34.02 35.60 -1.31
CA PRO A 67 -34.77 36.55 -0.49
C PRO A 67 -35.08 35.97 0.89
N ALA A 68 -35.12 36.80 1.94
CA ALA A 68 -35.41 36.35 3.30
C ALA A 68 -36.78 35.64 3.43
N GLU A 69 -37.74 36.03 2.59
CA GLU A 69 -39.08 35.43 2.47
C GLU A 69 -39.05 34.04 1.83
N SER A 70 -37.98 33.72 1.11
CA SER A 70 -37.75 32.44 0.44
C SER A 70 -36.85 31.50 1.24
N LYS A 71 -36.40 31.89 2.45
CA LYS A 71 -35.61 31.02 3.33
C LYS A 71 -36.48 29.94 3.97
N PRO A 72 -35.91 28.76 4.31
CA PRO A 72 -36.66 27.67 4.94
C PRO A 72 -37.50 28.11 6.13
N SER A 73 -36.94 28.94 7.02
CA SER A 73 -37.65 29.42 8.21
C SER A 73 -38.96 30.13 7.88
N ALA A 74 -39.03 30.85 6.76
CA ALA A 74 -40.23 31.56 6.35
C ALA A 74 -41.41 30.63 6.07
N TYR A 75 -41.15 29.41 5.58
CA TYR A 75 -42.16 28.38 5.30
C TYR A 75 -42.58 27.61 6.56
N VAL A 76 -41.76 27.63 7.61
CA VAL A 76 -42.03 26.93 8.87
C VAL A 76 -42.39 27.87 10.02
N LYS A 77 -42.57 29.19 9.78
CA LYS A 77 -42.94 30.19 10.80
C LYS A 77 -44.22 29.87 11.55
N GLU A 78 -45.14 29.15 10.91
CA GLU A 78 -46.41 28.72 11.51
C GLU A 78 -46.26 27.45 12.38
N ILE A 79 -45.09 26.82 12.35
CA ILE A 79 -44.74 25.62 13.10
C ILE A 79 -43.87 26.04 14.29
N SER A 80 -44.32 25.74 15.50
CA SER A 80 -43.53 26.02 16.71
C SER A 80 -42.30 25.10 16.77
N LEU A 81 -41.14 25.64 16.38
CA LEU A 81 -39.84 24.95 16.41
C LEU A 81 -38.83 25.71 17.28
N PRO A 82 -37.82 25.03 17.87
CA PRO A 82 -36.74 25.68 18.59
C PRO A 82 -35.99 26.69 17.70
N GLY A 83 -35.62 27.85 18.27
CA GLY A 83 -34.92 28.90 17.53
C GLY A 83 -33.59 28.44 16.92
N ASP A 84 -32.84 27.61 17.65
CA ASP A 84 -31.56 27.04 17.17
C ASP A 84 -31.75 26.08 15.98
N PHE A 85 -32.89 25.38 15.93
CA PHE A 85 -33.25 24.50 14.81
C PHE A 85 -33.58 25.32 13.55
N LEU A 86 -34.37 26.39 13.69
CA LEU A 86 -34.65 27.32 12.60
C LEU A 86 -33.39 28.01 12.09
N TYR A 87 -32.50 28.39 13.00
CA TYR A 87 -31.22 28.99 12.65
C TYR A 87 -30.30 27.98 11.93
N ALA A 88 -30.24 26.72 12.39
CA ALA A 88 -29.54 25.64 11.70
C ALA A 88 -30.03 25.45 10.26
N ILE A 89 -31.35 25.48 10.06
CA ILE A 89 -31.97 25.33 8.74
C ILE A 89 -31.73 26.57 7.85
N ASP A 90 -31.71 27.78 8.39
CA ASP A 90 -31.51 28.98 7.56
C ASP A 90 -30.06 29.27 7.17
N ASN A 91 -29.10 28.64 7.84
CA ASN A 91 -27.67 28.94 7.74
C ASN A 91 -26.84 27.71 7.29
N PHE A 92 -27.45 26.84 6.49
CA PHE A 92 -26.81 25.70 5.85
C PHE A 92 -25.51 26.10 5.12
N GLY A 93 -24.41 25.41 5.42
CA GLY A 93 -23.09 25.63 4.81
C GLY A 93 -22.28 26.79 5.40
N THR A 94 -22.78 27.51 6.41
CA THR A 94 -21.99 28.49 7.17
C THR A 94 -21.32 27.84 8.39
N ASN A 95 -20.22 28.43 8.86
CA ASN A 95 -19.50 27.91 10.02
C ASN A 95 -20.31 28.16 11.31
N THR A 96 -21.06 27.15 11.75
CA THR A 96 -21.92 27.19 12.95
C THR A 96 -21.25 26.56 14.17
N ASN A 97 -19.97 26.87 14.41
CA ASN A 97 -19.20 26.36 15.55
C ASN A 97 -19.86 26.59 16.93
N HIS A 98 -20.88 27.46 17.02
CA HIS A 98 -21.62 27.77 18.24
C HIS A 98 -22.89 26.94 18.46
N LEU A 99 -23.33 26.13 17.49
CA LEU A 99 -24.55 25.31 17.63
C LEU A 99 -24.22 23.92 18.19
N ASN A 100 -25.20 23.35 18.90
CA ASN A 100 -25.13 21.96 19.34
C ASN A 100 -25.14 21.03 18.11
N GLU A 101 -24.11 20.19 17.97
CA GLU A 101 -23.95 19.24 16.87
C GLU A 101 -25.20 18.37 16.65
N MET A 102 -25.87 17.94 17.73
CA MET A 102 -27.09 17.14 17.65
C MET A 102 -28.26 17.91 17.01
N VAL A 103 -28.39 19.21 17.32
CA VAL A 103 -29.44 20.05 16.72
C VAL A 103 -29.19 20.23 15.23
N MET A 104 -27.92 20.38 14.83
CA MET A 104 -27.53 20.41 13.43
C MET A 104 -27.89 19.10 12.73
N ASP A 105 -27.54 17.95 13.29
CA ASP A 105 -27.86 16.66 12.65
C ASP A 105 -29.35 16.43 12.45
N VAL A 106 -30.18 16.75 13.45
CA VAL A 106 -31.63 16.59 13.34
C VAL A 106 -32.20 17.54 12.28
N ALA A 107 -31.68 18.77 12.19
CA ALA A 107 -32.07 19.72 11.16
C ALA A 107 -31.69 19.22 9.75
N TRP A 108 -30.48 18.71 9.60
CA TRP A 108 -30.00 18.15 8.33
C TRP A 108 -30.70 16.85 7.93
N TYR A 109 -31.00 15.98 8.90
CA TYR A 109 -31.78 14.78 8.68
C TYR A 109 -33.20 15.12 8.21
N ALA A 110 -33.86 16.10 8.85
CA ALA A 110 -35.18 16.59 8.46
C ALA A 110 -35.16 17.17 7.04
N LEU A 111 -34.14 17.97 6.70
CA LEU A 111 -33.96 18.52 5.36
C LEU A 111 -33.76 17.42 4.31
N GLY A 112 -32.83 16.49 4.54
CA GLY A 112 -32.56 15.38 3.63
C GLY A 112 -33.81 14.51 3.40
N THR A 113 -34.58 14.26 4.47
CA THR A 113 -35.86 13.54 4.39
C THR A 113 -36.86 14.29 3.51
N ALA A 114 -37.07 15.59 3.76
CA ALA A 114 -38.01 16.41 2.99
C ALA A 114 -37.64 16.49 1.51
N ILE A 115 -36.35 16.70 1.21
CA ILE A 115 -35.84 16.76 -0.16
C ILE A 115 -36.02 15.40 -0.85
N GLY A 116 -35.65 14.29 -0.20
CA GLY A 116 -35.81 12.94 -0.74
C GLY A 116 -37.26 12.61 -1.09
N GLN A 117 -38.20 12.90 -0.19
CA GLN A 117 -39.63 12.73 -0.46
C GLN A 117 -40.16 13.63 -1.59
N SER A 118 -39.60 14.84 -1.73
CA SER A 118 -39.97 15.74 -2.82
C SER A 118 -39.53 15.19 -4.17
N LEU A 119 -38.25 14.79 -4.28
CA LEU A 119 -37.66 14.22 -5.49
C LEU A 119 -38.35 12.90 -5.89
N ALA A 120 -38.67 12.06 -4.91
CA ALA A 120 -39.37 10.80 -5.12
C ALA A 120 -40.74 10.93 -5.82
N ARG A 121 -41.43 12.05 -5.61
CA ARG A 121 -42.79 12.31 -6.14
C ARG A 121 -42.78 13.02 -7.49
N GLN A 122 -41.60 13.40 -7.99
CA GLN A 122 -41.44 14.16 -9.22
C GLN A 122 -40.86 13.29 -10.34
N PRO A 123 -41.04 13.67 -11.62
CA PRO A 123 -40.25 13.10 -12.71
C PRO A 123 -38.75 13.23 -12.41
N VAL A 124 -37.97 12.27 -12.91
CA VAL A 124 -36.52 12.24 -12.68
C VAL A 124 -35.86 13.47 -13.29
N GLU A 125 -35.28 14.31 -12.44
CA GLU A 125 -34.47 15.46 -12.85
C GLU A 125 -33.09 15.34 -12.20
N ILE A 126 -32.09 14.89 -12.98
CA ILE A 126 -30.75 14.62 -12.44
C ILE A 126 -30.10 15.88 -11.88
N ASN A 127 -30.31 17.05 -12.49
CA ASN A 127 -29.80 18.31 -11.96
C ASN A 127 -30.35 18.60 -10.56
N SER A 128 -31.65 18.38 -10.36
CA SER A 128 -32.31 18.54 -9.06
C SER A 128 -31.74 17.56 -8.02
N LEU A 129 -31.44 16.32 -8.42
CA LEU A 129 -30.74 15.36 -7.56
C LEU A 129 -29.31 15.80 -7.24
N MET A 130 -28.53 16.29 -8.21
CA MET A 130 -27.16 16.75 -8.00
C MET A 130 -27.11 17.95 -7.04
N VAL A 131 -28.02 18.91 -7.21
CA VAL A 131 -28.15 20.07 -6.30
C VAL A 131 -28.52 19.59 -4.90
N ALA A 132 -29.51 18.70 -4.78
CA ALA A 132 -29.91 18.12 -3.50
C ALA A 132 -28.73 17.42 -2.81
N TRP A 133 -27.98 16.61 -3.55
CA TRP A 133 -26.84 15.86 -3.01
C TRP A 133 -25.76 16.81 -2.51
N SER A 134 -25.43 17.83 -3.31
CA SER A 134 -24.45 18.86 -2.96
C SER A 134 -24.85 19.57 -1.66
N LEU A 135 -26.11 19.98 -1.53
CA LEU A 135 -26.60 20.65 -0.33
C LEU A 135 -26.51 19.80 0.95
N THR A 136 -26.60 18.48 0.77
CA THR A 136 -26.47 17.51 1.85
C THR A 136 -25.04 16.96 2.01
N GLU A 137 -24.05 17.53 1.33
CA GLU A 137 -22.69 17.02 1.36
C GLU A 137 -21.99 17.27 2.71
N ILE A 138 -22.06 18.50 3.25
CA ILE A 138 -21.36 18.81 4.52
C ILE A 138 -21.86 17.99 5.73
N PRO A 139 -23.16 17.70 5.88
CA PRO A 139 -23.68 16.90 6.98
C PRO A 139 -24.03 15.49 6.52
N GLU A 140 -23.21 14.50 6.91
CA GLU A 140 -23.41 13.08 6.62
C GLU A 140 -24.84 12.59 6.92
N MET A 141 -25.48 13.13 7.96
CA MET A 141 -26.86 12.82 8.36
C MET A 141 -27.92 13.23 7.33
N GLY A 142 -27.77 14.39 6.70
CA GLY A 142 -28.69 14.83 5.65
C GLY A 142 -28.57 13.99 4.39
N ARG A 143 -27.33 13.63 4.02
CA ARG A 143 -27.05 12.75 2.87
C ARG A 143 -27.63 11.35 3.08
N TYR A 144 -27.46 10.83 4.29
CA TYR A 144 -28.01 9.54 4.68
C TYR A 144 -29.54 9.52 4.61
N ALA A 145 -30.20 10.56 5.16
CA ALA A 145 -31.66 10.69 5.10
C ALA A 145 -32.17 10.78 3.66
N LEU A 146 -31.55 11.62 2.83
CA LEU A 146 -31.86 11.74 1.41
C LEU A 146 -31.74 10.38 0.69
N ARG A 147 -30.63 9.67 0.92
CA ARG A 147 -30.39 8.33 0.35
C ARG A 147 -31.46 7.33 0.78
N LEU A 148 -31.80 7.27 2.06
CA LEU A 148 -32.83 6.36 2.57
C LEU A 148 -34.20 6.60 1.94
N GLU A 149 -34.65 7.86 1.92
CA GLU A 149 -35.96 8.20 1.33
C GLU A 149 -35.99 7.81 -0.15
N LEU A 150 -34.94 8.16 -0.91
CA LEU A 150 -34.83 7.76 -2.31
C LEU A 150 -34.88 6.24 -2.46
N LEU A 151 -34.09 5.47 -1.71
CA LEU A 151 -34.12 3.99 -1.82
C LEU A 151 -35.49 3.38 -1.48
N SER A 152 -36.26 4.02 -0.59
CA SER A 152 -37.60 3.55 -0.24
C SER A 152 -38.64 3.80 -1.35
N THR A 153 -38.48 4.86 -2.13
CA THR A 153 -39.47 5.31 -3.13
C THR A 153 -39.09 4.97 -4.57
N LEU A 154 -37.79 4.87 -4.86
CA LEU A 154 -37.26 4.58 -6.19
C LEU A 154 -37.66 3.21 -6.78
N PRO A 155 -38.05 2.15 -6.04
CA PRO A 155 -38.39 0.87 -6.65
C PRO A 155 -39.45 0.94 -7.76
N GLU A 156 -40.43 1.85 -7.67
CA GLU A 156 -41.49 1.99 -8.68
C GLU A 156 -40.99 2.64 -9.99
N GLN A 157 -39.98 3.50 -9.92
CA GLN A 157 -39.38 4.21 -11.06
C GLN A 157 -37.93 3.79 -11.32
N ARG A 158 -37.51 2.66 -10.76
CA ARG A 158 -36.11 2.23 -10.66
C ARG A 158 -35.39 2.29 -11.99
N ASN A 159 -35.98 1.70 -13.03
CA ASN A 159 -35.34 1.62 -14.35
C ASN A 159 -35.15 3.01 -14.99
N THR A 160 -36.10 3.93 -14.78
CA THR A 160 -36.00 5.31 -15.28
C THR A 160 -34.84 6.02 -14.59
N TRP A 161 -34.82 6.04 -13.25
CA TRP A 161 -33.75 6.68 -12.47
C TRP A 161 -32.37 6.12 -12.77
N LEU A 162 -32.23 4.79 -12.79
CA LEU A 162 -30.96 4.16 -13.12
C LEU A 162 -30.49 4.54 -14.53
N THR A 163 -31.41 4.75 -15.47
CA THR A 163 -31.09 5.17 -16.85
C THR A 163 -30.65 6.62 -16.91
N GLU A 164 -31.40 7.52 -16.28
CA GLU A 164 -31.09 8.94 -16.21
C GLU A 164 -29.75 9.19 -15.49
N ILE A 165 -29.49 8.50 -14.36
CA ILE A 165 -28.20 8.59 -13.65
C ILE A 165 -27.07 8.07 -14.55
N SER A 166 -27.27 6.93 -15.22
CA SER A 166 -26.25 6.38 -16.13
C SER A 166 -25.93 7.35 -17.27
N GLN A 167 -26.95 7.94 -17.89
CA GLN A 167 -26.79 8.90 -18.98
C GLN A 167 -26.10 10.19 -18.50
N ALA A 168 -26.46 10.69 -17.32
CA ALA A 168 -25.81 11.85 -16.73
C ALA A 168 -24.34 11.58 -16.41
N CYS A 169 -24.01 10.42 -15.83
CA CYS A 169 -22.62 10.02 -15.60
C CYS A 169 -21.83 9.94 -16.91
N GLN A 170 -22.39 9.31 -17.96
CA GLN A 170 -21.71 9.24 -19.27
C GLN A 170 -21.47 10.61 -19.89
N LYS A 171 -22.40 11.55 -19.71
CA LYS A 171 -22.30 12.92 -20.25
C LYS A 171 -21.31 13.78 -19.44
N GLU A 172 -21.50 13.87 -18.13
CA GLU A 172 -20.77 14.79 -17.25
C GLU A 172 -19.37 14.28 -16.89
N LEU A 173 -19.15 12.97 -16.93
CA LEU A 173 -17.84 12.35 -16.68
C LEU A 173 -17.08 12.01 -17.98
N SER A 174 -17.51 12.58 -19.11
CA SER A 174 -16.76 12.56 -20.36
C SER A 174 -15.47 13.40 -20.24
N TYR A 175 -14.45 13.08 -21.05
CA TYR A 175 -13.11 13.69 -20.95
C TYR A 175 -13.11 15.23 -20.89
N GLU A 176 -13.87 15.88 -21.77
CA GLU A 176 -13.89 17.35 -21.88
C GLU A 176 -14.45 18.00 -20.61
N ASN A 177 -15.52 17.42 -20.05
CA ASN A 177 -16.14 17.92 -18.81
C ASN A 177 -15.34 17.50 -17.57
N LEU A 178 -14.60 16.40 -17.64
CA LEU A 178 -13.85 15.85 -16.52
C LEU A 178 -12.70 16.76 -16.10
N LEU A 179 -11.95 17.31 -17.06
CA LEU A 179 -10.80 18.18 -16.78
C LEU A 179 -11.19 19.47 -16.05
N SER A 180 -12.34 20.07 -16.38
CA SER A 180 -12.79 21.29 -15.72
C SER A 180 -13.16 21.09 -14.25
N ARG A 181 -13.39 19.85 -13.81
CA ARG A 181 -13.72 19.51 -12.41
C ARG A 181 -12.47 19.39 -11.52
N PHE A 182 -11.27 19.41 -12.09
CA PHE A 182 -10.03 19.47 -11.32
C PHE A 182 -9.59 20.91 -11.08
N HIS A 183 -8.88 21.15 -9.97
CA HIS A 183 -8.23 22.42 -9.74
C HIS A 183 -7.28 22.75 -10.90
N LYS A 184 -7.24 24.02 -11.28
CA LYS A 184 -6.42 24.50 -12.41
C LYS A 184 -4.94 24.07 -12.31
N MET A 185 -4.38 23.96 -11.11
CA MET A 185 -3.00 23.51 -10.89
C MET A 185 -2.79 22.02 -11.20
N ASP A 186 -3.83 21.20 -11.11
CA ASP A 186 -3.77 19.74 -11.32
C ASP A 186 -4.14 19.34 -12.75
N GLN A 187 -4.81 20.21 -13.52
CA GLN A 187 -5.34 19.89 -14.85
C GLN A 187 -4.26 19.40 -15.83
N GLU A 188 -3.07 19.99 -15.84
CA GLU A 188 -1.98 19.54 -16.74
C GLU A 188 -1.41 18.18 -16.33
N LEU A 189 -1.32 17.91 -15.02
CA LEU A 189 -0.90 16.60 -14.51
C LEU A 189 -1.93 15.53 -14.88
N VAL A 190 -3.21 15.80 -14.65
CA VAL A 190 -4.34 14.91 -15.00
C VAL A 190 -4.35 14.62 -16.49
N LYS A 191 -4.20 15.66 -17.32
CA LYS A 191 -4.15 15.53 -18.79
C LYS A 191 -2.98 14.66 -19.24
N THR A 192 -1.81 14.82 -18.63
CA THR A 192 -0.65 13.98 -18.90
C THR A 192 -0.92 12.52 -18.53
N GLN A 193 -1.46 12.27 -17.32
CA GLN A 193 -1.82 10.92 -16.88
C GLN A 193 -2.88 10.28 -17.77
N PHE A 194 -3.89 11.02 -18.23
CA PHE A 194 -4.91 10.52 -19.16
C PHE A 194 -4.30 10.16 -20.52
N THR A 195 -3.41 11.00 -21.04
CA THR A 195 -2.71 10.73 -22.31
C THR A 195 -1.81 9.49 -22.21
N ASP A 196 -1.13 9.31 -21.07
CA ASP A 196 -0.28 8.14 -20.83
C ASP A 196 -1.12 6.87 -20.63
N TRP A 197 -2.26 6.99 -19.95
CA TRP A 197 -3.21 5.90 -19.74
C TRP A 197 -3.77 5.33 -21.04
N GLU A 198 -4.12 6.20 -21.99
CA GLU A 198 -4.64 5.79 -23.31
C GLU A 198 -3.63 4.95 -24.09
N LYS A 199 -2.33 5.22 -23.93
CA LYS A 199 -1.24 4.49 -24.60
C LYS A 199 -0.81 3.22 -23.87
N THR A 200 -1.18 3.09 -22.61
CA THR A 200 -0.74 1.99 -21.75
C THR A 200 -1.33 0.67 -22.24
N THR A 201 -0.54 -0.41 -22.32
CA THR A 201 -1.05 -1.77 -22.60
C THR A 201 -0.80 -2.73 -21.45
N GLU A 202 -0.08 -2.27 -20.42
CA GLU A 202 0.33 -3.06 -19.27
C GLU A 202 -0.66 -2.90 -18.12
N LEU A 203 -1.17 -4.03 -17.63
CA LEU A 203 -2.12 -4.07 -16.52
C LEU A 203 -1.52 -3.46 -15.23
N SER A 204 -0.24 -3.70 -14.95
CA SER A 204 0.44 -3.23 -13.72
C SER A 204 0.50 -1.72 -13.58
N LYS A 205 0.43 -0.98 -14.69
CA LYS A 205 0.50 0.49 -14.69
C LYS A 205 -0.65 1.13 -13.93
N ILE A 206 -1.79 0.45 -13.78
CA ILE A 206 -2.94 0.92 -13.00
C ILE A 206 -2.59 1.35 -11.57
N TRP A 207 -1.61 0.69 -10.96
CA TRP A 207 -1.21 0.91 -9.57
C TRP A 207 0.00 1.83 -9.39
N GLU A 208 0.68 2.20 -10.49
CA GLU A 208 1.79 3.15 -10.46
C GLU A 208 1.30 4.59 -10.33
N TYR A 209 0.06 4.87 -10.76
CA TYR A 209 -0.56 6.18 -10.63
C TYR A 209 -1.02 6.43 -9.18
N SER A 210 -0.63 7.57 -8.61
CA SER A 210 -1.11 8.04 -7.31
C SER A 210 -2.48 8.69 -7.48
N TRP A 211 -3.54 7.88 -7.49
CA TRP A 211 -4.91 8.39 -7.64
C TRP A 211 -5.39 9.19 -6.42
N ASP A 212 -4.85 8.90 -5.24
CA ASP A 212 -5.23 9.54 -3.97
C ASP A 212 -4.93 11.05 -3.94
N SER A 213 -3.86 11.48 -4.61
CA SER A 213 -3.35 12.86 -4.51
C SER A 213 -4.11 13.88 -5.35
N LEU A 214 -5.03 13.46 -6.22
CA LEU A 214 -5.73 14.36 -7.15
C LEU A 214 -7.16 14.63 -6.68
N PRO A 215 -7.42 15.72 -5.93
CA PRO A 215 -8.76 16.01 -5.44
C PRO A 215 -9.73 16.10 -6.62
N PHE A 216 -10.75 15.26 -6.57
CA PHE A 216 -11.81 15.21 -7.56
C PHE A 216 -13.14 15.24 -6.82
N TYR A 217 -13.94 16.26 -7.09
CA TYR A 217 -15.25 16.41 -6.48
C TYR A 217 -16.33 16.44 -7.54
N SER A 218 -17.28 15.51 -7.44
CA SER A 218 -18.47 15.47 -8.29
C SER A 218 -19.61 14.81 -7.52
N PRO A 219 -20.76 15.49 -7.34
CA PRO A 219 -21.94 14.91 -6.71
C PRO A 219 -22.40 13.62 -7.41
N LEU A 220 -22.19 13.51 -8.72
CA LEU A 220 -22.54 12.31 -9.49
C LEU A 220 -21.75 11.08 -9.05
N VAL A 221 -20.48 11.24 -8.67
CA VAL A 221 -19.66 10.13 -8.15
C VAL A 221 -20.26 9.57 -6.87
N GLU A 222 -20.81 10.42 -6.02
CA GLU A 222 -21.45 9.98 -4.77
C GLU A 222 -22.84 9.38 -5.02
N ILE A 223 -23.62 9.97 -5.94
CA ILE A 223 -24.93 9.45 -6.35
C ILE A 223 -24.82 8.03 -6.91
N LEU A 224 -23.69 7.64 -7.50
CA LEU A 224 -23.49 6.28 -8.00
C LEU A 224 -23.64 5.19 -6.92
N ASP A 225 -23.48 5.51 -5.63
CA ASP A 225 -23.79 4.57 -4.55
C ASP A 225 -25.28 4.16 -4.55
N LEU A 226 -26.20 5.05 -4.95
CA LEU A 226 -27.62 4.69 -5.13
C LEU A 226 -27.79 3.63 -6.22
N VAL A 227 -27.06 3.74 -7.32
CA VAL A 227 -27.10 2.77 -8.42
C VAL A 227 -26.66 1.41 -7.90
N ARG A 228 -25.60 1.36 -7.07
CA ARG A 228 -25.11 0.13 -6.44
C ARG A 228 -26.16 -0.51 -5.54
N LEU A 229 -26.75 0.28 -4.64
CA LEU A 229 -27.74 -0.18 -3.67
C LEU A 229 -29.04 -0.67 -4.33
N LEU A 230 -29.41 -0.09 -5.46
CA LEU A 230 -30.57 -0.54 -6.25
C LEU A 230 -30.24 -1.74 -7.16
N GLU A 231 -29.08 -1.71 -7.82
CA GLU A 231 -28.68 -2.69 -8.84
C GLU A 231 -27.15 -2.78 -9.02
N GLU A 232 -26.50 -3.61 -8.20
CA GLU A 232 -25.05 -3.78 -8.20
C GLU A 232 -24.47 -4.12 -9.60
N THR A 233 -25.10 -5.01 -10.36
CA THR A 233 -24.64 -5.39 -11.71
C THR A 233 -24.61 -4.20 -12.67
N ARG A 234 -25.61 -3.33 -12.59
CA ARG A 234 -25.69 -2.12 -13.42
C ARG A 234 -24.66 -1.08 -12.99
N TYR A 235 -24.44 -0.95 -11.69
CA TYR A 235 -23.38 -0.12 -11.15
C TYR A 235 -22.00 -0.55 -11.66
N LEU A 236 -21.67 -1.84 -11.59
CA LEU A 236 -20.41 -2.38 -12.12
C LEU A 236 -20.28 -2.14 -13.63
N THR A 237 -21.35 -2.38 -14.39
CA THR A 237 -21.38 -2.11 -15.84
C THR A 237 -21.11 -0.63 -16.14
N LEU A 238 -21.65 0.28 -15.33
CA LEU A 238 -21.44 1.71 -15.47
C LEU A 238 -20.00 2.10 -15.12
N LEU A 239 -19.42 1.54 -14.07
CA LEU A 239 -18.01 1.75 -13.74
C LEU A 239 -17.07 1.27 -14.85
N ASP A 240 -17.33 0.10 -15.43
CA ASP A 240 -16.55 -0.44 -16.56
C ASP A 240 -16.72 0.39 -17.84
N SER A 241 -17.74 1.24 -17.93
CA SER A 241 -17.91 2.18 -19.04
C SER A 241 -17.07 3.45 -18.92
N PHE A 242 -16.46 3.71 -17.75
CA PHE A 242 -15.60 4.87 -17.56
C PHE A 242 -14.20 4.61 -18.13
N THR A 243 -13.76 5.49 -19.03
CA THR A 243 -12.45 5.41 -19.69
C THR A 243 -11.28 5.59 -18.70
N TYR A 244 -11.46 6.43 -17.68
CA TYR A 244 -10.37 6.89 -16.82
C TYR A 244 -10.41 6.23 -15.42
N PRO A 245 -9.33 5.55 -15.01
CA PRO A 245 -9.28 4.85 -13.72
C PRO A 245 -9.47 5.75 -12.51
N LEU A 246 -9.02 6.99 -12.57
CA LEU A 246 -9.16 7.95 -11.48
C LEU A 246 -10.62 8.10 -11.04
N LEU A 247 -11.55 8.14 -11.99
CA LEU A 247 -12.99 8.21 -11.69
C LEU A 247 -13.48 6.95 -10.99
N VAL A 248 -13.16 5.78 -11.56
CA VAL A 248 -13.54 4.49 -11.00
C VAL A 248 -12.97 4.35 -9.59
N TYR A 249 -11.71 4.71 -9.39
CA TYR A 249 -11.04 4.69 -8.09
C TYR A 249 -11.74 5.60 -7.07
N ARG A 250 -12.06 6.84 -7.46
CA ARG A 250 -12.77 7.79 -6.59
C ARG A 250 -14.14 7.27 -6.17
N VAL A 251 -14.88 6.67 -7.10
CA VAL A 251 -16.17 6.04 -6.80
C VAL A 251 -15.99 4.85 -5.84
N LEU A 252 -15.04 3.95 -6.11
CA LEU A 252 -14.79 2.79 -5.26
C LEU A 252 -14.27 3.15 -3.87
N MET A 253 -13.52 4.24 -3.73
CA MET A 253 -12.99 4.72 -2.45
C MET A 253 -14.08 5.12 -1.45
N THR A 254 -15.30 5.41 -1.93
CA THR A 254 -16.46 5.65 -1.05
C THR A 254 -16.84 4.39 -0.25
N HIS A 255 -16.51 3.21 -0.76
CA HIS A 255 -16.83 1.90 -0.15
C HIS A 255 -15.70 1.33 0.68
N ARG A 256 -14.57 2.03 0.83
CA ARG A 256 -13.37 1.51 1.51
C ARG A 256 -13.57 1.12 2.97
N ARG A 257 -14.74 1.36 3.57
CA ARG A 257 -15.08 1.00 4.95
C ARG A 257 -16.00 -0.22 5.04
N ASP A 258 -16.58 -0.68 3.94
CA ASP A 258 -17.55 -1.77 3.92
C ASP A 258 -16.94 -3.02 3.28
N CYS A 259 -16.51 -3.97 4.13
CA CYS A 259 -15.92 -5.23 3.70
C CYS A 259 -16.86 -6.00 2.77
N ASP A 260 -18.13 -6.15 3.14
CA ASP A 260 -19.10 -6.95 2.39
C ASP A 260 -19.33 -6.36 1.00
N THR A 261 -19.44 -5.03 0.92
CA THR A 261 -19.52 -4.33 -0.36
C THR A 261 -18.25 -4.53 -1.20
N ILE A 262 -17.05 -4.39 -0.62
CA ILE A 262 -15.79 -4.61 -1.35
C ILE A 262 -15.73 -6.03 -1.92
N LEU A 263 -16.06 -7.04 -1.11
CA LEU A 263 -16.06 -8.45 -1.52
C LEU A 263 -17.10 -8.73 -2.61
N SER A 264 -18.31 -8.19 -2.46
CA SER A 264 -19.39 -8.33 -3.45
C SER A 264 -18.99 -7.72 -4.80
N LEU A 265 -18.49 -6.48 -4.79
CA LEU A 265 -18.02 -5.78 -5.99
C LEU A 265 -16.84 -6.51 -6.63
N LEU A 266 -15.89 -7.03 -5.84
CA LEU A 266 -14.73 -7.74 -6.37
C LEU A 266 -15.14 -9.05 -7.04
N LYS A 267 -16.14 -9.75 -6.48
CA LYS A 267 -16.73 -10.95 -7.08
C LYS A 267 -17.50 -10.64 -8.35
N GLY A 268 -18.26 -9.54 -8.36
CA GLY A 268 -19.13 -9.15 -9.47
C GLY A 268 -18.44 -8.44 -10.63
N ALA A 269 -17.27 -7.83 -10.41
CA ALA A 269 -16.57 -7.03 -11.41
C ALA A 269 -16.29 -7.83 -12.70
N ALA A 270 -16.39 -7.18 -13.86
CA ALA A 270 -16.19 -7.87 -15.13
C ALA A 270 -14.76 -8.39 -15.30
N ILE A 271 -14.59 -9.38 -16.18
CA ILE A 271 -13.29 -9.99 -16.47
C ILE A 271 -12.40 -8.95 -17.17
N VAL A 272 -11.14 -8.81 -16.72
CA VAL A 272 -10.17 -7.81 -17.22
C VAL A 272 -9.40 -8.28 -18.45
N LEU A 273 -9.42 -9.56 -18.76
CA LEU A 273 -8.81 -10.13 -19.95
C LEU A 273 -9.85 -10.38 -21.04
N ASP A 274 -9.47 -10.19 -22.29
CA ASP A 274 -10.24 -10.66 -23.44
C ASP A 274 -9.97 -12.14 -23.74
N ASN A 275 -10.57 -12.66 -24.82
CA ASN A 275 -10.41 -14.05 -25.23
C ASN A 275 -8.97 -14.41 -25.66
N ASP A 276 -8.16 -13.41 -26.01
CA ASP A 276 -6.77 -13.57 -26.44
C ASP A 276 -5.80 -13.37 -25.26
N SER A 277 -6.32 -13.30 -24.02
CA SER A 277 -5.56 -13.02 -22.80
C SER A 277 -4.88 -11.65 -22.77
N HIS A 278 -5.34 -10.70 -23.60
CA HIS A 278 -4.91 -9.32 -23.50
C HIS A 278 -5.80 -8.56 -22.53
N TRP A 279 -5.22 -7.58 -21.84
CA TRP A 279 -5.99 -6.71 -20.96
C TRP A 279 -6.95 -5.83 -21.78
N ASN A 280 -8.25 -5.97 -21.50
CA ASN A 280 -9.34 -5.32 -22.22
C ASN A 280 -9.68 -3.91 -21.70
N LYS A 281 -8.76 -3.29 -20.96
CA LYS A 281 -8.88 -1.96 -20.33
C LYS A 281 -9.89 -1.82 -19.20
N ARG A 282 -10.58 -2.88 -18.79
CA ARG A 282 -11.39 -2.84 -17.56
C ARG A 282 -10.49 -2.76 -16.33
N VAL A 283 -10.92 -1.94 -15.37
CA VAL A 283 -10.09 -1.58 -14.21
C VAL A 283 -10.74 -1.81 -12.86
N VAL A 284 -12.04 -2.10 -12.80
CA VAL A 284 -12.77 -2.20 -11.53
C VAL A 284 -12.14 -3.25 -10.61
N ALA A 285 -11.92 -4.48 -11.11
CA ALA A 285 -11.30 -5.54 -10.32
C ALA A 285 -9.87 -5.19 -9.88
N LEU A 286 -9.09 -4.50 -10.74
CA LEU A 286 -7.72 -4.08 -10.45
C LEU A 286 -7.67 -2.99 -9.37
N LEU A 287 -8.58 -2.02 -9.42
CA LEU A 287 -8.65 -0.96 -8.43
C LEU A 287 -9.19 -1.50 -7.10
N LEU A 288 -10.10 -2.48 -7.12
CA LEU A 288 -10.58 -3.13 -5.90
C LEU A 288 -9.45 -3.83 -5.13
N THR A 289 -8.39 -4.33 -5.78
CA THR A 289 -7.24 -4.88 -5.03
C THR A 289 -6.48 -3.80 -4.25
N GLU A 290 -6.44 -2.56 -4.75
CA GLU A 290 -5.94 -1.40 -4.00
C GLU A 290 -6.88 -1.06 -2.85
N ILE A 291 -8.20 -1.03 -3.11
CA ILE A 291 -9.21 -0.73 -2.07
C ILE A 291 -9.12 -1.70 -0.90
N VAL A 292 -8.83 -2.98 -1.15
CA VAL A 292 -8.60 -4.00 -0.11
C VAL A 292 -7.47 -3.59 0.84
N VAL A 293 -6.35 -3.09 0.31
CA VAL A 293 -5.21 -2.62 1.12
C VAL A 293 -5.51 -1.28 1.79
N SER A 294 -6.17 -0.36 1.07
CA SER A 294 -6.61 0.94 1.61
C SER A 294 -7.61 0.81 2.76
N HIS A 295 -8.49 -0.19 2.71
CA HIS A 295 -9.39 -0.53 3.82
C HIS A 295 -8.59 -0.88 5.09
N ALA A 296 -7.65 -1.81 4.96
CA ALA A 296 -6.81 -2.22 6.08
C ALA A 296 -5.95 -1.07 6.62
N ARG A 297 -5.48 -0.16 5.76
CA ARG A 297 -4.81 1.08 6.18
C ARG A 297 -5.75 1.98 6.99
N GLY A 298 -6.99 2.18 6.54
CA GLY A 298 -8.00 2.94 7.28
C GLY A 298 -8.31 2.36 8.66
N LEU A 299 -8.31 1.03 8.79
CA LEU A 299 -8.44 0.36 10.09
C LEU A 299 -7.29 0.69 11.05
N ILE A 300 -6.04 0.61 10.57
CA ILE A 300 -4.85 0.95 11.35
C ILE A 300 -4.91 2.40 11.81
N GLU A 301 -5.17 3.33 10.89
CA GLU A 301 -5.25 4.75 11.18
C GLU A 301 -6.34 5.06 12.22
N ALA A 302 -7.49 4.40 12.13
CA ALA A 302 -8.58 4.54 13.10
C ALA A 302 -8.19 4.04 14.49
N VAL A 303 -7.53 2.87 14.58
CA VAL A 303 -7.02 2.36 15.87
C VAL A 303 -5.96 3.28 16.43
N GLU A 304 -4.91 3.62 15.66
CA GLU A 304 -3.85 4.53 16.10
C GLU A 304 -4.39 5.88 16.59
N TYR A 305 -5.38 6.44 15.90
CA TYR A 305 -6.03 7.68 16.32
C TYR A 305 -6.69 7.54 17.69
N GLN A 306 -7.40 6.44 17.94
CA GLN A 306 -8.00 6.17 19.25
C GLN A 306 -6.93 5.97 20.34
N LEU A 307 -5.87 5.21 20.03
CA LEU A 307 -4.75 4.98 20.96
C LEU A 307 -4.13 6.29 21.44
N ARG A 308 -3.99 7.27 20.53
CA ARG A 308 -3.46 8.61 20.87
C ARG A 308 -4.39 9.42 21.77
N ARG A 309 -5.70 9.15 21.76
CA ARG A 309 -6.70 9.90 22.57
C ARG A 309 -6.91 9.32 23.96
N THR A 310 -6.79 8.01 24.11
CA THR A 310 -6.98 7.32 25.40
C THR A 310 -5.66 7.20 26.13
N SER A 311 -5.56 7.70 27.36
CA SER A 311 -4.33 7.63 28.19
C SER A 311 -4.01 6.22 28.73
N GLU A 312 -4.76 5.20 28.33
CA GLU A 312 -4.63 3.82 28.82
C GLU A 312 -3.66 3.00 27.97
N GLY A 313 -2.36 3.11 28.25
CA GLY A 313 -1.29 2.51 27.40
C GLY A 313 -1.32 0.98 27.25
N GLU A 314 -1.74 0.22 28.26
CA GLU A 314 -1.63 -1.26 28.24
C GLU A 314 -2.78 -1.96 27.49
N SER A 315 -4.04 -1.58 27.72
CA SER A 315 -5.21 -2.15 27.01
C SER A 315 -5.15 -1.93 25.48
N ASN A 316 -4.50 -0.82 25.11
CA ASN A 316 -4.32 -0.35 23.75
C ASN A 316 -3.30 -1.17 22.93
N SER A 317 -2.25 -1.68 23.58
CA SER A 317 -1.25 -2.53 22.93
C SER A 317 -1.86 -3.85 22.44
N ASN A 318 -2.68 -4.50 23.27
CA ASN A 318 -3.37 -5.73 22.90
C ASN A 318 -4.33 -5.57 21.71
N THR A 319 -5.02 -4.42 21.63
CA THR A 319 -5.94 -4.12 20.53
C THR A 319 -5.19 -4.01 19.20
N PHE A 320 -4.09 -3.26 19.18
CA PHE A 320 -3.28 -3.11 17.97
C PHE A 320 -2.63 -4.42 17.55
N GLN A 321 -2.13 -5.20 18.51
CA GLN A 321 -1.58 -6.52 18.26
C GLN A 321 -2.62 -7.47 17.67
N GLN A 322 -3.85 -7.50 18.21
CA GLN A 322 -4.93 -8.31 17.67
C GLN A 322 -5.31 -7.91 16.24
N LEU A 323 -5.37 -6.60 15.95
CA LEU A 323 -5.61 -6.09 14.61
C LEU A 323 -4.51 -6.58 13.62
N ARG A 324 -3.24 -6.41 14.03
CA ARG A 324 -2.05 -6.79 13.25
C ARG A 324 -1.96 -8.28 12.96
N GLU A 325 -2.12 -9.11 13.99
CA GLU A 325 -1.81 -10.54 13.93
C GLU A 325 -2.99 -11.40 13.47
N THR A 326 -4.23 -10.90 13.61
CA THR A 326 -5.44 -11.70 13.32
C THR A 326 -6.31 -11.04 12.27
N GLU A 327 -6.75 -9.80 12.46
CA GLU A 327 -7.86 -9.26 11.67
C GLU A 327 -7.44 -8.81 10.28
N ILE A 328 -6.32 -8.11 10.16
CA ILE A 328 -5.78 -7.72 8.85
C ILE A 328 -5.41 -8.96 8.01
N PRO A 329 -4.69 -9.97 8.55
CA PRO A 329 -4.46 -11.22 7.81
C PRO A 329 -5.75 -11.92 7.40
N ASN A 330 -6.76 -12.00 8.28
CA ASN A 330 -8.04 -12.62 7.95
C ASN A 330 -8.76 -11.87 6.82
N TRP A 331 -8.80 -10.54 6.89
CA TRP A 331 -9.35 -9.69 5.84
C TRP A 331 -8.67 -9.93 4.48
N PHE A 332 -7.33 -9.93 4.46
CA PHE A 332 -6.59 -10.19 3.22
C PHE A 332 -6.82 -11.61 2.69
N ASN A 333 -6.84 -12.63 3.56
CA ASN A 333 -7.11 -14.00 3.14
C ASN A 333 -8.51 -14.13 2.51
N GLU A 334 -9.52 -13.46 3.08
CA GLU A 334 -10.88 -13.46 2.55
C GLU A 334 -10.97 -12.72 1.21
N ALA A 335 -10.47 -11.47 1.14
CA ALA A 335 -10.52 -10.66 -0.06
C ALA A 335 -9.69 -11.25 -1.21
N PHE A 336 -8.48 -11.73 -0.95
CA PHE A 336 -7.68 -12.41 -1.96
C PHE A 336 -8.24 -13.79 -2.31
N GLY A 337 -8.92 -14.47 -1.38
CA GLY A 337 -9.70 -15.67 -1.69
C GLY A 337 -10.79 -15.41 -2.73
N VAL A 338 -11.54 -14.30 -2.58
CA VAL A 338 -12.53 -13.85 -3.58
C VAL A 338 -11.86 -13.48 -4.91
N LEU A 339 -10.75 -12.74 -4.88
CA LEU A 339 -9.98 -12.40 -6.08
C LEU A 339 -9.57 -13.65 -6.85
N LEU A 340 -8.90 -14.60 -6.19
CA LEU A 340 -8.33 -15.80 -6.80
C LEU A 340 -9.39 -16.85 -7.19
N ALA A 341 -10.64 -16.68 -6.75
CA ALA A 341 -11.77 -17.49 -7.21
C ALA A 341 -12.32 -17.03 -8.58
N ARG A 342 -11.94 -15.84 -9.06
CA ARG A 342 -12.33 -15.33 -10.37
C ARG A 342 -11.58 -16.06 -11.49
N THR A 343 -12.15 -16.06 -12.69
CA THR A 343 -11.54 -16.67 -13.88
C THR A 343 -10.23 -15.99 -14.31
N ASP A 344 -10.12 -14.68 -14.12
CA ASP A 344 -8.92 -13.87 -14.34
C ASP A 344 -8.13 -13.60 -13.05
N GLY A 345 -8.55 -14.20 -11.94
CA GLY A 345 -8.05 -13.89 -10.60
C GLY A 345 -6.56 -14.15 -10.43
N LEU A 346 -6.04 -15.22 -11.05
CA LEU A 346 -4.61 -15.56 -10.99
C LEU A 346 -3.75 -14.48 -11.64
N VAL A 347 -4.11 -14.00 -12.83
CA VAL A 347 -3.34 -12.96 -13.55
C VAL A 347 -3.35 -11.65 -12.76
N ILE A 348 -4.51 -11.24 -12.25
CA ILE A 348 -4.60 -10.04 -11.39
C ILE A 348 -3.78 -10.23 -10.11
N GLY A 349 -3.90 -11.38 -9.45
CA GLY A 349 -3.20 -11.69 -8.20
C GLY A 349 -1.69 -11.65 -8.35
N VAL A 350 -1.15 -12.21 -9.44
CA VAL A 350 0.29 -12.20 -9.73
C VAL A 350 0.78 -10.78 -10.00
N ALA A 351 0.11 -10.05 -10.90
CA ALA A 351 0.48 -8.68 -11.23
C ALA A 351 0.42 -7.78 -9.98
N TRP A 352 -0.58 -7.98 -9.12
CA TRP A 352 -0.71 -7.24 -7.87
C TRP A 352 0.35 -7.63 -6.83
N LEU A 353 0.70 -8.91 -6.71
CA LEU A 353 1.78 -9.35 -5.84
C LEU A 353 3.12 -8.69 -6.22
N ILE A 354 3.42 -8.61 -7.51
CA ILE A 354 4.63 -7.95 -8.03
C ILE A 354 4.64 -6.47 -7.61
N GLU A 355 3.52 -5.77 -7.77
CA GLU A 355 3.39 -4.38 -7.35
C GLU A 355 3.51 -4.21 -5.83
N LEU A 356 2.92 -5.10 -5.03
CA LEU A 356 3.06 -5.08 -3.58
C LEU A 356 4.52 -5.27 -3.15
N VAL A 357 5.26 -6.18 -3.79
CA VAL A 357 6.69 -6.37 -3.56
C VAL A 357 7.47 -5.09 -3.84
N GLU A 358 7.20 -4.42 -4.97
CA GLU A 358 7.85 -3.13 -5.29
C GLU A 358 7.54 -2.05 -4.27
N ARG A 359 6.28 -1.94 -3.86
CA ARG A 359 5.86 -1.00 -2.81
C ARG A 359 6.59 -1.26 -1.52
N TYR A 360 6.73 -2.54 -1.14
CA TYR A 360 7.42 -2.91 0.07
C TYR A 360 8.93 -2.61 0.00
N GLN A 361 9.57 -2.85 -1.14
CA GLN A 361 10.95 -2.42 -1.37
C GLN A 361 11.12 -0.90 -1.20
N ARG A 362 10.21 -0.10 -1.79
CA ARG A 362 10.19 1.37 -1.65
C ARG A 362 9.95 1.80 -0.18
N GLU A 363 9.08 1.09 0.53
CA GLU A 363 8.80 1.33 1.96
C GLU A 363 10.05 1.09 2.82
N LEU A 364 10.68 -0.08 2.66
CA LEU A 364 11.92 -0.43 3.38
C LEU A 364 13.03 0.57 3.09
N TRP A 365 13.15 1.03 1.85
CA TRP A 365 14.11 2.06 1.48
C TRP A 365 13.86 3.39 2.20
N ARG A 366 12.61 3.88 2.19
CA ARG A 366 12.22 5.13 2.86
C ARG A 366 12.42 5.07 4.38
N LYS A 367 12.18 3.92 4.99
CA LYS A 367 12.31 3.69 6.44
C LYS A 367 13.70 3.21 6.87
N ARG A 368 14.70 3.22 5.97
CA ARG A 368 16.06 2.73 6.24
C ARG A 368 16.06 1.32 6.86
N GLY A 369 15.19 0.42 6.40
CA GLY A 369 15.09 -0.97 6.87
C GLY A 369 14.49 -1.16 8.27
N GLU A 370 14.15 -0.09 9.00
CA GLU A 370 13.55 -0.18 10.33
C GLU A 370 12.03 -0.29 10.23
N VAL A 371 11.53 -1.52 10.07
CA VAL A 371 10.10 -1.79 10.02
C VAL A 371 9.78 -3.01 10.87
N GLU A 372 9.31 -2.79 12.10
CA GLU A 372 8.86 -3.87 12.98
C GLU A 372 7.66 -4.62 12.37
N TRP A 373 6.83 -3.90 11.60
CA TRP A 373 5.68 -4.44 10.89
C TRP A 373 5.30 -3.59 9.68
N SER A 374 4.90 -4.25 8.60
CA SER A 374 4.36 -3.60 7.40
C SER A 374 3.04 -4.23 6.98
N LEU A 375 2.06 -3.36 6.72
CA LEU A 375 0.81 -3.74 6.08
C LEU A 375 1.05 -4.38 4.71
N THR A 376 1.98 -3.80 3.93
CA THR A 376 2.36 -4.29 2.60
C THR A 376 2.93 -5.70 2.69
N ALA A 377 3.82 -5.96 3.64
CA ALA A 377 4.36 -7.30 3.88
C ALA A 377 3.27 -8.31 4.26
N THR A 378 2.29 -7.90 5.08
CA THR A 378 1.16 -8.75 5.47
C THR A 378 0.25 -9.10 4.27
N ALA A 379 0.07 -8.15 3.34
CA ALA A 379 -0.64 -8.38 2.08
C ALA A 379 0.12 -9.34 1.15
N ILE A 380 1.44 -9.17 1.01
CA ILE A 380 2.32 -10.08 0.25
C ILE A 380 2.21 -11.51 0.79
N GLU A 381 2.29 -11.67 2.11
CA GLU A 381 2.18 -12.97 2.79
C GLU A 381 0.84 -13.66 2.49
N SER A 382 -0.27 -12.92 2.61
CA SER A 382 -1.62 -13.46 2.41
C SER A 382 -1.88 -13.82 0.94
N LEU A 383 -1.47 -12.95 0.01
CA LEU A 383 -1.68 -13.18 -1.43
C LEU A 383 -0.79 -14.28 -1.99
N SER A 384 0.49 -14.33 -1.59
CA SER A 384 1.42 -15.39 -1.99
C SER A 384 0.97 -16.76 -1.49
N LYS A 385 0.44 -16.84 -0.26
CA LYS A 385 -0.20 -18.06 0.26
C LYS A 385 -1.39 -18.47 -0.59
N GLY A 386 -2.31 -17.54 -0.90
CA GLY A 386 -3.47 -17.84 -1.74
C GLY A 386 -3.09 -18.32 -3.14
N LEU A 387 -2.03 -17.77 -3.74
CA LEU A 387 -1.50 -18.22 -5.04
C LEU A 387 -0.85 -19.61 -4.93
N ALA A 388 -0.12 -19.88 -3.85
CA ALA A 388 0.48 -21.18 -3.59
C ALA A 388 -0.57 -22.28 -3.36
N ASP A 389 -1.66 -21.97 -2.65
CA ASP A 389 -2.80 -22.88 -2.44
C ASP A 389 -3.54 -23.23 -3.76
N LYS A 390 -3.30 -22.46 -4.83
CA LYS A 390 -3.78 -22.73 -6.20
C LYS A 390 -2.76 -23.46 -7.08
N ASP A 391 -1.66 -23.94 -6.48
CA ASP A 391 -0.52 -24.55 -7.17
C ASP A 391 0.06 -23.65 -8.29
N TYR A 392 -0.06 -22.34 -8.15
CA TYR A 392 0.51 -21.42 -9.12
C TYR A 392 2.03 -21.32 -8.95
N SER A 393 2.76 -21.27 -10.06
CA SER A 393 4.21 -21.03 -10.08
C SER A 393 4.55 -19.97 -11.12
N LEU A 394 5.28 -18.94 -10.71
CA LEU A 394 5.77 -17.91 -11.62
C LEU A 394 7.11 -18.33 -12.20
N THR A 395 7.24 -18.32 -13.53
CA THR A 395 8.47 -18.67 -14.25
C THR A 395 9.06 -17.47 -14.98
N GLU A 396 10.36 -17.56 -15.28
CA GLU A 396 11.12 -16.51 -15.98
C GLU A 396 10.51 -16.12 -17.34
N THR A 397 9.83 -17.07 -18.00
CA THR A 397 9.21 -16.89 -19.32
C THR A 397 7.86 -16.18 -19.30
N SER A 398 7.35 -15.77 -18.13
CA SER A 398 6.08 -15.03 -18.08
C SER A 398 6.18 -13.71 -18.87
N PRO A 399 5.19 -13.32 -19.69
CA PRO A 399 5.16 -12.02 -20.36
C PRO A 399 5.30 -10.81 -19.42
N GLU A 400 5.06 -11.00 -18.11
CA GLU A 400 5.21 -10.00 -17.06
C GLU A 400 6.70 -9.72 -16.68
N THR A 401 7.65 -10.55 -17.12
CA THR A 401 9.05 -10.52 -16.66
C THR A 401 9.93 -9.45 -17.33
N ALA A 402 9.47 -8.85 -18.43
CA ALA A 402 10.33 -8.02 -19.28
C ALA A 402 10.79 -6.68 -18.66
N LYS A 403 10.14 -6.19 -17.60
CA LYS A 403 10.44 -4.87 -17.01
C LYS A 403 10.74 -4.86 -15.51
N LYS A 404 10.28 -5.84 -14.74
CA LYS A 404 10.29 -5.85 -13.26
C LYS A 404 11.11 -7.01 -12.67
N GLY A 405 12.26 -7.34 -13.27
CA GLY A 405 12.98 -8.61 -13.06
C GLY A 405 13.14 -9.06 -11.59
N LEU A 406 13.63 -8.18 -10.71
CA LEU A 406 13.82 -8.52 -9.29
C LEU A 406 12.49 -8.70 -8.55
N SER A 407 11.53 -7.80 -8.75
CA SER A 407 10.21 -7.84 -8.09
C SER A 407 9.42 -9.07 -8.48
N VAL A 408 9.47 -9.44 -9.76
CA VAL A 408 8.86 -10.65 -10.32
C VAL A 408 9.50 -11.88 -9.68
N TRP A 409 10.83 -11.95 -9.62
CA TRP A 409 11.51 -13.08 -9.00
C TRP A 409 11.24 -13.19 -7.49
N LEU A 410 11.19 -12.06 -6.78
CA LEU A 410 10.81 -12.04 -5.36
C LEU A 410 9.38 -12.54 -5.17
N ALA A 411 8.43 -12.11 -6.01
CA ALA A 411 7.06 -12.62 -5.99
C ALA A 411 7.03 -14.15 -6.22
N ALA A 412 7.84 -14.66 -7.16
CA ALA A 412 7.99 -16.09 -7.41
C ALA A 412 8.51 -16.84 -6.16
N ILE A 413 9.49 -16.27 -5.46
CA ILE A 413 9.98 -16.82 -4.18
C ILE A 413 8.88 -16.85 -3.13
N PHE A 414 8.11 -15.77 -2.96
CA PHE A 414 7.06 -15.73 -1.94
C PHE A 414 6.04 -16.83 -2.19
N ILE A 415 5.59 -17.01 -3.43
CA ILE A 415 4.67 -18.08 -3.78
C ILE A 415 5.30 -19.45 -3.48
N ALA A 416 6.53 -19.66 -3.91
CA ALA A 416 7.23 -20.93 -3.75
C ALA A 416 7.43 -21.31 -2.27
N GLN A 417 7.81 -20.35 -1.41
CA GLN A 417 7.99 -20.57 0.03
C GLN A 417 6.69 -20.94 0.76
N LYS A 418 5.52 -20.58 0.22
CA LYS A 418 4.22 -20.97 0.78
C LYS A 418 3.71 -22.30 0.25
N ASN A 419 4.32 -22.86 -0.80
CA ASN A 419 3.95 -24.16 -1.31
C ASN A 419 4.71 -25.28 -0.57
N PRO A 420 4.05 -26.06 0.31
CA PRO A 420 4.71 -27.15 1.06
C PRO A 420 5.18 -28.29 0.15
N ASN A 421 4.64 -28.38 -1.07
CA ASN A 421 4.97 -29.41 -2.06
C ASN A 421 6.04 -28.95 -3.05
N LEU A 422 6.67 -27.79 -2.81
CA LEU A 422 7.70 -27.27 -3.70
C LEU A 422 8.85 -28.27 -3.83
N GLN A 423 9.00 -28.81 -5.04
CA GLN A 423 10.06 -29.77 -5.33
C GLN A 423 11.42 -29.07 -5.32
N THR A 424 12.48 -29.81 -4.98
CA THR A 424 13.86 -29.33 -5.03
C THR A 424 14.22 -28.73 -6.40
N GLU A 425 13.68 -29.30 -7.49
CA GLU A 425 13.87 -28.77 -8.86
C GLU A 425 13.33 -27.35 -9.03
N ALA A 426 12.19 -27.01 -8.42
CA ALA A 426 11.64 -25.67 -8.51
C ALA A 426 12.49 -24.65 -7.74
N GLN A 427 13.06 -25.04 -6.61
CA GLN A 427 14.01 -24.19 -5.87
C GLN A 427 15.29 -23.95 -6.67
N GLU A 428 15.80 -24.99 -7.35
CA GLU A 428 16.95 -24.89 -8.25
C GLU A 428 16.69 -23.95 -9.42
N ASN A 429 15.50 -24.03 -10.03
CA ASN A 429 15.11 -23.14 -11.12
C ASN A 429 15.02 -21.68 -10.65
N LEU A 430 14.48 -21.42 -9.46
CA LEU A 430 14.45 -20.07 -8.88
C LEU A 430 15.86 -19.53 -8.60
N TRP A 431 16.80 -20.38 -8.18
CA TRP A 431 18.18 -19.99 -7.98
C TRP A 431 18.90 -19.69 -9.30
N GLN A 432 18.68 -20.52 -10.33
CA GLN A 432 19.23 -20.24 -11.66
C GLN A 432 18.68 -18.94 -12.26
N TRP A 433 17.40 -18.65 -12.04
CA TRP A 433 16.82 -17.35 -12.42
C TRP A 433 17.49 -16.21 -11.67
N PHE A 434 17.72 -16.34 -10.36
CA PHE A 434 18.47 -15.36 -9.58
C PHE A 434 19.87 -15.11 -10.13
N GLU A 435 20.62 -16.17 -10.45
CA GLU A 435 21.94 -16.07 -11.05
C GLU A 435 21.91 -15.31 -12.37
N LYS A 436 20.89 -15.55 -13.20
CA LYS A 436 20.71 -14.81 -14.46
C LYS A 436 20.41 -13.34 -14.21
N LEU A 437 19.55 -13.01 -13.24
CA LEU A 437 19.25 -11.62 -12.86
C LEU A 437 20.49 -10.86 -12.39
N LEU A 438 21.43 -11.52 -11.72
CA LEU A 438 22.71 -10.91 -11.34
C LEU A 438 23.59 -10.60 -12.55
N ILE A 439 23.47 -11.36 -13.65
CA ILE A 439 24.32 -11.26 -14.84
C ILE A 439 23.76 -10.29 -15.89
N ASP A 440 22.44 -10.25 -16.11
CA ASP A 440 21.74 -9.58 -17.23
C ASP A 440 21.74 -8.02 -17.23
N LYS A 441 22.78 -7.43 -16.63
CA LYS A 441 23.01 -5.99 -16.49
C LYS A 441 22.91 -5.20 -17.81
N ASP A 442 23.31 -5.80 -18.93
CA ASP A 442 23.53 -5.05 -20.18
C ASP A 442 22.27 -4.93 -21.07
N GLN A 443 21.16 -5.61 -20.78
CA GLN A 443 19.96 -5.59 -21.64
C GLN A 443 18.76 -4.78 -21.07
N ASN A 444 18.63 -4.66 -19.74
CA ASN A 444 17.46 -4.03 -19.09
C ASN A 444 17.87 -2.97 -18.04
N ARG A 445 18.32 -1.80 -18.50
CA ARG A 445 18.92 -0.75 -17.67
C ARG A 445 18.03 -0.11 -16.60
N ASP A 446 16.70 -0.18 -16.70
CA ASP A 446 15.85 0.76 -15.95
C ASP A 446 15.38 0.29 -14.56
N GLN A 447 15.49 -0.99 -14.17
CA GLN A 447 14.91 -1.47 -12.89
C GLN A 447 15.68 -2.62 -12.19
N ASN A 448 16.97 -2.79 -12.50
CA ASN A 448 17.78 -3.85 -11.92
C ASN A 448 18.24 -3.56 -10.47
N ILE A 449 18.74 -4.61 -9.82
CA ILE A 449 19.35 -4.68 -8.46
C ILE A 449 20.08 -3.39 -8.04
N GLU A 450 20.71 -2.70 -8.99
CA GLU A 450 21.39 -1.40 -8.90
C GLU A 450 20.64 -0.30 -8.12
N ASN A 451 19.32 -0.15 -8.34
CA ASN A 451 18.52 0.91 -7.69
C ASN A 451 18.43 0.73 -6.16
N HIS A 452 18.74 -0.45 -5.63
CA HIS A 452 18.72 -0.72 -4.19
C HIS A 452 20.02 -0.35 -3.46
N PHE A 453 21.07 0.06 -4.18
CA PHE A 453 22.41 0.27 -3.60
C PHE A 453 22.88 1.72 -3.49
N TYR A 454 22.14 2.69 -4.05
CA TYR A 454 22.63 4.06 -4.23
C TYR A 454 22.32 5.06 -3.10
N SER A 455 21.66 4.69 -2.00
CA SER A 455 21.43 5.63 -0.89
C SER A 455 22.36 5.35 0.29
N ASP A 456 23.34 6.24 0.50
CA ASP A 456 24.14 6.49 1.72
C ASP A 456 23.92 5.51 2.89
N SER A 457 24.31 4.25 2.72
CA SER A 457 24.04 3.19 3.67
C SER A 457 25.00 3.30 4.86
N GLU A 458 24.73 4.22 5.78
CA GLU A 458 25.14 4.08 7.17
C GLU A 458 24.38 2.95 7.87
N THR A 459 23.41 2.30 7.24
CA THR A 459 22.72 1.14 7.81
C THR A 459 22.54 0.02 6.76
N LEU A 460 23.19 -1.14 6.96
CA LEU A 460 22.85 -2.39 6.24
C LEU A 460 21.56 -3.03 6.82
N THR A 461 20.64 -2.21 7.30
CA THR A 461 19.42 -2.63 8.00
C THR A 461 18.36 -3.18 7.04
N ASN A 462 18.43 -2.87 5.75
CA ASN A 462 17.50 -3.43 4.76
C ASN A 462 17.93 -4.83 4.28
N ARG A 463 18.09 -5.77 5.21
CA ARG A 463 18.49 -7.16 4.91
C ARG A 463 17.38 -7.99 4.28
N TRP A 464 16.14 -7.53 4.32
CA TRP A 464 14.99 -8.33 3.89
C TRP A 464 15.12 -8.81 2.44
N ILE A 465 15.63 -7.97 1.52
CA ILE A 465 15.77 -8.37 0.10
C ILE A 465 16.86 -9.44 -0.06
N PRO A 466 18.12 -9.26 0.42
CA PRO A 466 19.14 -10.32 0.36
C PRO A 466 18.80 -11.59 1.17
N CYS A 467 17.94 -11.50 2.20
CA CYS A 467 17.47 -12.66 2.94
C CYS A 467 16.58 -13.60 2.08
N GLN A 468 15.89 -13.09 1.05
CA GLN A 468 15.04 -13.95 0.21
C GLN A 468 15.83 -14.99 -0.60
N PRO A 469 16.86 -14.61 -1.41
CA PRO A 469 17.72 -15.61 -2.05
C PRO A 469 18.50 -16.43 -1.05
N ALA A 470 18.84 -15.87 0.12
CA ALA A 470 19.56 -16.60 1.15
C ALA A 470 18.75 -17.77 1.69
N ASN A 471 17.47 -17.52 2.03
CA ASN A 471 16.55 -18.56 2.46
C ASN A 471 16.40 -19.65 1.38
N LEU A 472 16.32 -19.26 0.11
CA LEU A 472 16.27 -20.23 -0.99
C LEU A 472 17.56 -21.07 -1.05
N LEU A 473 18.72 -20.41 -1.13
CA LEU A 473 20.02 -21.04 -1.25
C LEU A 473 20.32 -22.00 -0.11
N ALA A 474 19.97 -21.62 1.13
CA ALA A 474 20.22 -22.43 2.31
C ALA A 474 19.49 -23.79 2.31
N HIS A 475 18.38 -23.91 1.56
CA HIS A 475 17.66 -25.18 1.40
C HIS A 475 18.16 -26.02 0.20
N LEU A 476 19.03 -25.47 -0.65
CA LEU A 476 19.58 -26.21 -1.78
C LEU A 476 20.70 -27.15 -1.34
N ASN A 477 20.93 -28.17 -2.16
CA ASN A 477 22.08 -29.04 -1.97
C ASN A 477 23.38 -28.26 -2.23
N ARG A 478 24.32 -28.34 -1.28
CA ARG A 478 25.65 -27.71 -1.36
C ARG A 478 25.56 -26.18 -1.55
N PRO A 479 24.97 -25.45 -0.59
CA PRO A 479 24.75 -24.01 -0.70
C PRO A 479 26.06 -23.23 -0.93
N VAL A 480 27.16 -23.68 -0.32
CA VAL A 480 28.49 -23.06 -0.47
C VAL A 480 28.99 -23.13 -1.92
N GLU A 481 28.92 -24.31 -2.54
CA GLU A 481 29.36 -24.50 -3.94
C GLU A 481 28.53 -23.64 -4.90
N LYS A 482 27.20 -23.59 -4.71
CA LYS A 482 26.30 -22.78 -5.54
C LYS A 482 26.55 -21.28 -5.39
N TRP A 483 26.74 -20.82 -4.15
CA TRP A 483 27.10 -19.43 -3.89
C TRP A 483 28.42 -19.07 -4.61
N GLN A 484 29.43 -19.94 -4.49
CA GLN A 484 30.73 -19.73 -5.11
C GLN A 484 30.63 -19.69 -6.64
N GLN A 485 29.85 -20.60 -7.25
CA GLN A 485 29.61 -20.60 -8.70
C GLN A 485 28.96 -19.28 -9.16
N ALA A 486 27.95 -18.79 -8.45
CA ALA A 486 27.34 -17.51 -8.73
C ALA A 486 28.36 -16.36 -8.62
N TRP A 487 29.22 -16.40 -7.60
CA TRP A 487 30.28 -15.40 -7.41
C TRP A 487 31.27 -15.39 -8.57
N GLU A 488 31.73 -16.56 -9.02
CA GLU A 488 32.66 -16.72 -10.14
C GLU A 488 32.06 -16.20 -11.46
N ARG A 489 30.76 -16.42 -11.71
CA ARG A 489 30.09 -15.87 -12.91
C ARG A 489 30.09 -14.36 -12.98
N LEU A 490 30.17 -13.66 -11.84
CA LEU A 490 30.24 -12.19 -11.78
C LEU A 490 31.66 -11.63 -11.95
N GLN A 491 32.67 -12.47 -12.24
CA GLN A 491 34.06 -12.04 -12.39
C GLN A 491 34.25 -10.96 -13.46
N GLU A 492 33.56 -11.06 -14.60
CA GLU A 492 33.68 -10.06 -15.67
C GLU A 492 33.17 -8.69 -15.24
N GLN A 493 32.09 -8.64 -14.47
CA GLN A 493 31.58 -7.40 -13.89
C GLN A 493 32.64 -6.81 -12.94
N ARG A 494 33.16 -7.59 -11.98
CA ARG A 494 34.23 -7.10 -11.09
C ARG A 494 35.47 -6.60 -11.86
N ARG A 495 35.84 -7.27 -12.96
CA ARG A 495 36.92 -6.82 -13.84
C ARG A 495 36.62 -5.48 -14.50
N ARG A 496 35.41 -5.28 -15.03
CA ARG A 496 34.96 -3.98 -15.56
C ARG A 496 34.99 -2.88 -14.50
N ALA A 497 34.62 -3.19 -13.26
CA ALA A 497 34.63 -2.22 -12.15
C ALA A 497 36.04 -1.71 -11.81
N MET A 498 37.08 -2.54 -11.94
CA MET A 498 38.48 -2.08 -11.79
C MET A 498 38.86 -0.97 -12.78
N HIS A 499 38.16 -0.88 -13.92
CA HIS A 499 38.35 0.16 -14.93
C HIS A 499 37.29 1.27 -14.84
N TYR A 500 36.71 1.48 -13.65
CA TYR A 500 35.63 2.44 -13.41
C TYR A 500 35.91 3.85 -13.94
N HIS A 501 37.14 4.36 -13.80
CA HIS A 501 37.51 5.69 -14.31
C HIS A 501 37.30 5.83 -15.84
N SER A 502 37.33 4.72 -16.58
CA SER A 502 37.12 4.68 -18.02
C SER A 502 35.65 4.44 -18.39
N THR A 503 34.90 3.66 -17.60
CA THR A 503 33.52 3.27 -17.93
C THR A 503 32.46 4.19 -17.32
N LYS A 504 32.81 4.91 -16.24
CA LYS A 504 31.87 5.66 -15.38
C LYS A 504 30.68 4.82 -14.90
N ASP A 505 30.81 3.50 -14.91
CA ASP A 505 29.73 2.58 -14.59
C ASP A 505 29.87 2.14 -13.12
N ARG A 506 29.33 2.94 -12.21
CA ARG A 506 29.40 2.69 -10.76
C ARG A 506 28.62 1.44 -10.36
N SER A 507 27.61 1.06 -11.13
CA SER A 507 26.65 0.02 -10.72
C SER A 507 27.14 -1.39 -11.03
N VAL A 508 28.33 -1.53 -11.66
CA VAL A 508 28.88 -2.84 -12.04
C VAL A 508 29.12 -3.75 -10.83
N LEU A 509 29.38 -3.18 -9.66
CA LEU A 509 29.58 -3.96 -8.44
C LEU A 509 28.29 -4.30 -7.69
N ALA A 510 27.15 -3.70 -8.05
CA ALA A 510 25.90 -3.90 -7.31
C ALA A 510 25.48 -5.39 -7.24
N PRO A 511 25.55 -6.20 -8.32
CA PRO A 511 25.27 -7.63 -8.24
C PRO A 511 26.22 -8.39 -7.31
N SER A 512 27.52 -8.07 -7.34
CA SER A 512 28.51 -8.70 -6.44
C SER A 512 28.23 -8.34 -4.98
N GLN A 513 27.92 -7.07 -4.71
CA GLN A 513 27.55 -6.62 -3.36
C GLN A 513 26.27 -7.31 -2.87
N PHE A 514 25.25 -7.40 -3.71
CA PHE A 514 24.00 -8.10 -3.41
C PHE A 514 24.25 -9.59 -3.08
N LEU A 515 25.10 -10.27 -3.86
CA LEU A 515 25.43 -11.67 -3.63
C LEU A 515 26.24 -11.89 -2.35
N ILE A 516 27.17 -10.99 -1.98
CA ILE A 516 27.84 -11.04 -0.67
C ILE A 516 26.82 -10.91 0.46
N GLN A 517 25.93 -9.92 0.40
CA GLN A 517 24.90 -9.74 1.43
C GLN A 517 23.98 -10.96 1.54
N THR A 518 23.64 -11.56 0.40
CA THR A 518 22.92 -12.83 0.34
C THR A 518 23.69 -13.92 1.09
N GLY A 519 25.00 -14.05 0.83
CA GLY A 519 25.85 -15.03 1.53
C GLY A 519 25.94 -14.79 3.04
N ILE A 520 26.05 -13.54 3.49
CA ILE A 520 26.00 -13.20 4.93
C ILE A 520 24.64 -13.59 5.52
N CYS A 521 23.53 -13.42 4.80
CA CYS A 521 22.21 -13.84 5.26
C CYS A 521 22.09 -15.37 5.31
N VAL A 522 22.70 -16.11 4.37
CA VAL A 522 22.77 -17.58 4.42
C VAL A 522 23.54 -18.02 5.66
N LEU A 523 24.65 -17.32 5.96
CA LEU A 523 25.45 -17.59 7.15
C LEU A 523 24.65 -17.39 8.44
N ASP A 524 23.91 -16.29 8.56
CA ASP A 524 23.01 -16.04 9.70
C ASP A 524 21.98 -17.17 9.85
N TRP A 525 21.36 -17.61 8.75
CA TRP A 525 20.41 -18.73 8.74
C TRP A 525 21.04 -20.05 9.19
N LEU A 526 22.25 -20.38 8.70
CA LEU A 526 22.97 -21.61 9.08
C LEU A 526 23.31 -21.61 10.58
N LEU A 527 23.66 -20.44 11.11
CA LEU A 527 23.96 -20.27 12.54
C LEU A 527 22.73 -20.46 13.42
N GLU A 528 21.56 -19.95 13.01
CA GLU A 528 20.30 -20.18 13.72
C GLU A 528 19.95 -21.68 13.80
N ARG A 529 20.29 -22.45 12.77
CA ARG A 529 20.10 -23.91 12.74
C ARG A 529 21.25 -24.73 13.32
N GLN A 530 22.29 -24.06 13.83
CA GLN A 530 23.49 -24.69 14.39
C GLN A 530 24.25 -25.57 13.38
N GLU A 531 24.15 -25.26 12.08
CA GLU A 531 24.87 -25.93 11.00
C GLU A 531 26.30 -25.38 10.85
N TYR A 532 27.02 -25.34 11.97
CA TYR A 532 28.30 -24.65 12.10
C TYR A 532 29.38 -25.10 11.08
N PRO A 533 29.51 -26.39 10.68
CA PRO A 533 30.53 -26.77 9.69
C PRO A 533 30.30 -26.12 8.32
N VAL A 534 29.06 -26.12 7.84
CA VAL A 534 28.68 -25.50 6.57
C VAL A 534 28.80 -23.97 6.66
N ALA A 535 28.47 -23.39 7.82
CA ALA A 535 28.69 -21.98 8.10
C ALA A 535 30.17 -21.61 8.04
N GLY A 536 31.07 -22.45 8.57
CA GLY A 536 32.52 -22.26 8.48
C GLY A 536 33.03 -22.25 7.04
N ASP A 537 32.64 -23.26 6.26
CA ASP A 537 33.00 -23.34 4.83
C ASP A 537 32.50 -22.10 4.05
N LEU A 538 31.26 -21.68 4.30
CA LEU A 538 30.70 -20.48 3.67
C LEU A 538 31.44 -19.21 4.11
N TRP A 539 31.76 -19.07 5.40
CA TRP A 539 32.47 -17.91 5.94
C TRP A 539 33.83 -17.74 5.27
N GLU A 540 34.59 -18.82 5.09
CA GLU A 540 35.90 -18.77 4.42
C GLU A 540 35.78 -18.30 2.96
N VAL A 541 34.78 -18.81 2.24
CA VAL A 541 34.51 -18.44 0.85
C VAL A 541 34.09 -16.97 0.74
N LEU A 542 33.21 -16.51 1.63
CA LEU A 542 32.78 -15.11 1.71
C LEU A 542 33.95 -14.19 2.05
N TYR A 543 34.78 -14.57 3.02
CA TYR A 543 35.91 -13.75 3.44
C TYR A 543 36.92 -13.58 2.30
N ARG A 544 37.22 -14.65 1.56
CA ARG A 544 38.10 -14.59 0.39
C ARG A 544 37.54 -13.65 -0.69
N ALA A 545 36.26 -13.78 -1.01
CA ALA A 545 35.57 -12.95 -2.00
C ALA A 545 35.55 -11.46 -1.60
N LEU A 546 35.23 -11.19 -0.34
CA LEU A 546 35.24 -9.84 0.23
C LEU A 546 36.61 -9.21 0.20
N ARG A 547 37.63 -9.95 0.63
CA ARG A 547 39.02 -9.48 0.65
C ARG A 547 39.53 -9.19 -0.76
N GLU A 548 39.29 -10.09 -1.72
CA GLU A 548 39.65 -9.88 -3.13
C GLU A 548 39.03 -8.58 -3.65
N THR A 549 37.75 -8.36 -3.37
CA THR A 549 37.03 -7.18 -3.87
C THR A 549 37.48 -5.89 -3.17
N TRP A 550 37.67 -5.94 -1.85
CA TRP A 550 38.21 -4.82 -1.07
C TRP A 550 39.58 -4.37 -1.58
N LEU A 551 40.50 -5.31 -1.82
CA LEU A 551 41.86 -5.01 -2.30
C LEU A 551 41.89 -4.50 -3.74
N THR A 552 40.90 -4.86 -4.57
CA THR A 552 40.86 -4.45 -5.98
C THR A 552 40.03 -3.19 -6.23
N GLN A 553 39.14 -2.80 -5.30
CA GLN A 553 38.20 -1.69 -5.45
C GLN A 553 38.43 -0.56 -4.43
N THR A 554 39.69 -0.28 -4.08
CA THR A 554 40.07 0.66 -3.00
C THR A 554 39.75 2.13 -3.28
N MET A 555 39.49 2.50 -4.54
CA MET A 555 39.30 3.90 -4.97
C MET A 555 37.84 4.39 -4.95
N ASP A 556 36.89 3.58 -4.47
CA ASP A 556 35.48 4.02 -4.36
C ASP A 556 35.26 4.84 -3.08
N ILE A 557 34.76 6.07 -3.22
CA ILE A 557 34.41 6.94 -2.08
C ILE A 557 33.26 6.38 -1.24
N TYR A 558 32.49 5.41 -1.76
CA TYR A 558 31.42 4.70 -1.05
C TYR A 558 31.79 3.25 -0.74
N ASN A 559 33.08 2.96 -0.53
CA ASN A 559 33.59 1.61 -0.34
C ASN A 559 32.89 0.86 0.82
N VAL A 560 31.92 0.02 0.44
CA VAL A 560 31.11 -0.79 1.37
C VAL A 560 31.83 -2.06 1.82
N TRP A 561 32.92 -2.44 1.17
CA TRP A 561 33.61 -3.72 1.41
C TRP A 561 34.21 -3.84 2.81
N PRO A 562 34.96 -2.84 3.36
CA PRO A 562 35.43 -2.87 4.75
C PRO A 562 34.28 -3.13 5.73
N ARG A 563 33.13 -2.51 5.45
CA ARG A 563 31.95 -2.67 6.29
C ARG A 563 31.39 -4.09 6.24
N LEU A 564 31.27 -4.67 5.06
CA LEU A 564 30.82 -6.06 4.90
C LEU A 564 31.81 -7.06 5.51
N ILE A 565 33.13 -6.81 5.43
CA ILE A 565 34.16 -7.57 6.14
C ILE A 565 33.87 -7.50 7.64
N SER A 566 33.74 -6.30 8.20
CA SER A 566 33.43 -6.11 9.62
C SER A 566 32.16 -6.86 10.05
N PHE A 567 31.11 -6.88 9.23
CA PHE A 567 29.91 -7.66 9.52
C PHE A 567 30.11 -9.17 9.43
N LEU A 568 30.95 -9.66 8.51
CA LEU A 568 31.28 -11.07 8.43
C LEU A 568 32.05 -11.54 9.68
N PHE A 569 33.00 -10.74 10.17
CA PHE A 569 33.74 -11.01 11.40
C PHE A 569 32.85 -11.03 12.65
N ALA A 570 31.75 -10.28 12.67
CA ALA A 570 30.78 -10.35 13.76
C ALA A 570 30.22 -11.78 13.98
N ARG A 571 30.20 -12.64 12.95
CA ARG A 571 29.73 -14.03 13.05
C ARG A 571 30.82 -15.02 13.42
N GLU A 572 32.09 -14.66 13.22
CA GLU A 572 33.22 -15.59 13.34
C GLU A 572 33.29 -16.30 14.71
N PRO A 573 33.11 -15.61 15.86
CA PRO A 573 33.16 -16.28 17.17
C PRO A 573 32.08 -17.36 17.31
N LEU A 574 30.88 -17.10 16.77
CA LEU A 574 29.76 -18.04 16.85
C LEU A 574 30.01 -19.30 16.03
N ILE A 575 30.74 -19.18 14.92
CA ILE A 575 31.09 -20.29 14.03
C ILE A 575 32.19 -21.15 14.65
N PHE A 576 33.33 -20.54 15.00
CA PHE A 576 34.55 -21.30 15.30
C PHE A 576 34.80 -21.51 16.80
N LYS A 577 34.47 -20.54 17.67
CA LYS A 577 34.69 -20.67 19.14
C LYS A 577 33.83 -21.77 19.75
N GLY A 578 32.60 -21.94 19.24
CA GLY A 578 31.66 -22.96 19.73
C GLY A 578 31.97 -24.39 19.27
N GLN A 579 32.70 -24.55 18.16
CA GLN A 579 33.02 -25.87 17.60
C GLN A 579 34.31 -26.47 18.16
N MET A 580 35.26 -25.64 18.58
CA MET A 580 36.56 -26.12 19.04
C MET A 580 36.49 -26.64 20.48
N ARG A 581 37.04 -27.84 20.71
CA ARG A 581 37.21 -28.40 22.06
C ARG A 581 38.13 -27.54 22.92
N ASP A 582 39.09 -26.88 22.30
CA ASP A 582 40.01 -25.95 22.97
C ASP A 582 39.79 -24.56 22.38
N GLN A 583 39.12 -23.70 23.14
CA GLN A 583 38.87 -22.31 22.75
C GLN A 583 40.17 -21.51 22.59
N ASN A 584 41.27 -21.96 23.21
CA ASN A 584 42.55 -21.29 23.04
C ASN A 584 43.04 -21.40 21.60
N ILE A 585 42.84 -22.53 20.91
CA ILE A 585 43.26 -22.70 19.51
C ILE A 585 42.58 -21.66 18.61
N TYR A 586 41.29 -21.38 18.83
CA TYR A 586 40.59 -20.33 18.10
C TYR A 586 41.25 -18.96 18.31
N ILE A 587 41.50 -18.59 19.57
CA ILE A 587 42.02 -17.27 19.95
C ILE A 587 43.50 -17.11 19.54
N THR A 588 44.32 -18.15 19.68
CA THR A 588 45.78 -18.06 19.51
C THR A 588 46.26 -18.40 18.11
N GLU A 589 45.48 -19.15 17.32
CA GLU A 589 45.90 -19.60 15.99
C GLU A 589 44.95 -19.16 14.87
N LEU A 590 43.65 -19.47 14.99
CA LEU A 590 42.73 -19.28 13.87
C LEU A 590 42.34 -17.80 13.65
N LEU A 591 41.86 -17.12 14.69
CA LEU A 591 41.44 -15.72 14.60
C LEU A 591 42.60 -14.78 14.20
N PRO A 592 43.83 -14.91 14.74
CA PRO A 592 44.98 -14.14 14.26
C PRO A 592 45.24 -14.34 12.76
N ARG A 593 45.17 -15.59 12.27
CA ARG A 593 45.36 -15.90 10.85
C ARG A 593 44.29 -15.25 9.96
N HIS A 594 43.05 -15.15 10.46
CA HIS A 594 41.98 -14.48 9.73
C HIS A 594 42.13 -12.95 9.76
N LEU A 595 42.64 -12.37 10.85
CA LEU A 595 42.86 -10.93 10.99
C LEU A 595 44.13 -10.43 10.30
N GLU A 596 45.15 -11.28 10.15
CA GLU A 596 46.44 -10.96 9.52
C GLU A 596 46.30 -10.18 8.20
N PRO A 597 45.42 -10.56 7.26
CA PRO A 597 45.31 -9.86 5.99
C PRO A 597 44.64 -8.48 6.07
N LEU A 598 44.09 -8.10 7.22
CA LEU A 598 43.51 -6.77 7.49
C LEU A 598 44.53 -5.81 8.12
N TRP A 599 45.69 -6.32 8.55
CA TRP A 599 46.75 -5.50 9.13
C TRP A 599 47.21 -4.46 8.10
N GLY A 600 47.14 -3.18 8.49
CA GLY A 600 47.41 -2.04 7.61
C GLY A 600 46.21 -1.10 7.41
N ASP A 601 44.99 -1.56 7.72
CA ASP A 601 43.80 -0.71 7.78
C ASP A 601 43.30 -0.61 9.23
N THR A 602 43.81 0.38 9.97
CA THR A 602 43.51 0.58 11.39
C THR A 602 42.00 0.74 11.64
N GLU A 603 41.30 1.49 10.79
CA GLU A 603 39.87 1.74 10.94
C GLU A 603 39.05 0.45 10.76
N LEU A 604 39.38 -0.36 9.74
CA LEU A 604 38.73 -1.66 9.54
C LEU A 604 39.02 -2.61 10.71
N VAL A 605 40.26 -2.68 11.17
CA VAL A 605 40.65 -3.52 12.30
C VAL A 605 39.90 -3.11 13.57
N GLU A 606 39.79 -1.82 13.88
CA GLU A 606 39.01 -1.30 15.01
C GLU A 606 37.54 -1.72 14.92
N ARG A 607 36.90 -1.54 13.75
CA ARG A 607 35.51 -1.98 13.52
C ARG A 607 35.31 -3.47 13.67
N VAL A 608 36.26 -4.27 13.16
CA VAL A 608 36.24 -5.73 13.31
C VAL A 608 36.34 -6.11 14.79
N GLN A 609 37.23 -5.47 15.55
CA GLN A 609 37.35 -5.69 16.98
C GLN A 609 36.07 -5.37 17.74
N GLU A 610 35.41 -4.25 17.43
CA GLU A 610 34.14 -3.87 18.06
C GLU A 610 33.05 -4.92 17.81
N ASN A 611 32.97 -5.43 16.58
CA ASN A 611 32.01 -6.49 16.24
C ASN A 611 32.35 -7.83 16.90
N LEU A 612 33.63 -8.19 17.00
CA LEU A 612 34.09 -9.38 17.71
C LEU A 612 33.75 -9.28 19.22
N LYS A 613 34.00 -8.11 19.85
CA LYS A 613 33.61 -7.84 21.25
C LYS A 613 32.11 -7.99 21.47
N SER A 614 31.33 -7.39 20.57
CA SER A 614 29.87 -7.43 20.63
C SER A 614 29.29 -8.84 20.51
N ASN A 615 30.07 -9.80 19.99
CA ASN A 615 29.69 -11.20 19.81
C ASN A 615 30.47 -12.17 20.72
N GLY A 616 30.91 -11.69 21.89
CA GLY A 616 31.34 -12.57 22.99
C GLY A 616 32.84 -12.88 23.08
N LEU A 617 33.69 -12.10 22.40
CA LEU A 617 35.13 -12.08 22.68
C LEU A 617 35.45 -11.05 23.76
N SER A 618 36.24 -11.45 24.77
CA SER A 618 36.61 -10.52 25.84
C SER A 618 37.70 -9.54 25.37
N PRO A 619 37.85 -8.39 26.04
CA PRO A 619 38.99 -7.50 25.79
C PRO A 619 40.34 -8.18 25.96
N GLU A 620 40.46 -9.15 26.87
CA GLU A 620 41.67 -9.96 27.07
C GLU A 620 41.94 -10.88 25.88
N ASP A 621 40.91 -11.58 25.37
CA ASP A 621 41.03 -12.45 24.18
C ASP A 621 41.62 -11.67 23.00
N LEU A 622 41.12 -10.45 22.76
CA LEU A 622 41.60 -9.56 21.70
C LEU A 622 42.96 -8.93 22.04
N GLY A 623 43.19 -8.65 23.32
CA GLY A 623 44.46 -8.19 23.86
C GLY A 623 45.60 -9.20 23.74
N HIS A 624 45.36 -10.44 23.34
CA HIS A 624 46.43 -11.39 23.00
C HIS A 624 46.77 -11.42 21.51
N ILE A 625 45.86 -10.94 20.66
CA ILE A 625 45.96 -11.06 19.20
C ILE A 625 46.63 -9.84 18.58
N ILE A 626 46.35 -8.65 19.14
CA ILE A 626 46.68 -7.36 18.53
C ILE A 626 47.98 -6.70 19.06
N PRO A 627 48.42 -6.84 20.33
CA PRO A 627 49.57 -6.09 20.84
C PRO A 627 50.92 -6.50 20.26
N ASN A 628 51.03 -7.62 19.55
CA ASN A 628 52.29 -8.04 18.94
C ASN A 628 52.54 -7.48 17.54
N TYR A 629 51.59 -6.78 16.91
CA TYR A 629 51.71 -6.32 15.50
C TYR A 629 51.55 -4.81 15.30
N LEU A 630 50.93 -4.07 16.24
CA LEU A 630 50.78 -2.62 16.14
C LEU A 630 52.03 -1.77 16.49
N PRO A 631 52.88 -2.13 17.48
CA PRO A 631 54.01 -1.29 17.86
C PRO A 631 55.08 -1.13 16.77
N GLU A 632 55.22 -2.10 15.86
CA GLU A 632 56.21 -2.05 14.78
C GLU A 632 55.73 -1.28 13.53
N LEU A 633 54.41 -1.24 13.28
CA LEU A 633 53.81 -0.49 12.16
C LEU A 633 53.62 1.02 12.47
N LEU A 634 53.69 1.40 13.76
CA LEU A 634 53.66 2.81 14.20
C LEU A 634 55.05 3.44 14.32
N GLN A 635 56.14 2.73 13.98
CA GLN A 635 57.40 3.42 13.73
C GLN A 635 57.26 4.19 12.41
N PRO A 636 57.41 5.53 12.40
CA PRO A 636 57.40 6.27 11.15
C PRO A 636 58.50 5.70 10.26
N VAL A 637 58.12 5.18 9.09
CA VAL A 637 59.07 4.95 8.01
C VAL A 637 59.56 6.33 7.60
N CYS A 638 60.68 6.77 8.17
CA CYS A 638 61.40 7.97 7.77
C CYS A 638 61.93 7.85 6.35
#